data_AF-A0ABD3PYH0-F1
#
_entry.id   AF-A0ABD3PYH0-F1
#
_cell.length_a   1.000
_cell.length_b   1.000
_cell.length_c   1.000
_cell.angle_alpha   90.00
_cell.angle_beta   90.00
_cell.angle_gamma   90.00
#
_symmetry.space_group_name_H-M   'P 1'
#
loop_
_entity.id
_entity.type
_entity.pdbx_description
1 polymer ?
#
loop_
_entity_poly.entity_id
_entity_poly.type
_entity_poly.pdbx_seq_one_letter_code
_entity_poly.pdbx_strand_id
1 'polypeptide(L)'
;MASDCFAAKDNLKAAVDSFVSEGCATNSNCLTVMNWGFIQDWCTSRVTDMSYLFWAKYTFNEDISGWDTSLVTNMKEMFVFADTFNQDISGWNTSAVIAMDGMLRMTSAFNQNISSWNTSSVTSMARMFSYAYAFNQGISGWDTSSVEDMSSMFLGAQAFNGDISTWDTSVVTDMNNMFSRALIFNQDISGWNTSSVKDMKFMFYIASAFNRDISRWNTPRVTNMKYMFGHASVFDQDISSWNIASVTDLSYMFYHAQAFNQDLPVWDTSTVRSMSWTFYNAGVFNGDISGWNTSSVTDMSAIFFDAKVFNRDISGWNIASATTISSMFHNARAFNQDISGWNISLARSLTFMFKEAQAFNQDISRWNTSSVISMFGLFEDAIAFNQDISGWNTARVSSMEYMFYGARAFNQDVSGWNITSLSDASSMFENAQSFNQDLCSWKHNFPYDSASFIFYNSGCTFKDTPIDSSSAFCAAGPNCVVKSNSPSMRPLKKPTYSPTTSLTQKPPENCFVIKDDLQAAVNSFIDEGCSANSSCPTVTRWGRIENWCTSHIEDMSGLFAYKLFNEDISGWNTSAVKDMSYMFRAASVFNQNISGWDTSRVSNMQVMFLEATAFNQDLSRWDTSSVTDMFAMFRSAQTFNQDISVWNTTSVTMMKDMFSYALVFNQNISSWDTSRVSNMANLFYYAQSFNQDISGWNTMSVTNMEYMFAYAFAFNQNLCRWKNNFPYNMASGIFFSSGCTYKDDPTDSSSSFCAAGPNCIVPIATNVPTKHPTVVSSPTNPTSRPTTIASKQSKRINRTKIPTTNLPI
;
A
#
# COMPACT_ATOMS: atom_id res chain seq x y z
N MET A 1 4.77 -26.14 59.45
CA MET A 1 4.41 -27.41 58.78
C MET A 1 5.60 -27.79 57.92
N ALA A 2 6.04 -29.05 57.93
CA ALA A 2 7.24 -29.47 57.21
C ALA A 2 7.11 -29.05 55.73
N SER A 3 8.00 -28.19 55.27
CA SER A 3 8.01 -27.69 53.89
C SER A 3 8.47 -28.84 52.99
N ASP A 4 7.55 -29.72 52.61
CA ASP A 4 7.83 -30.73 51.59
C ASP A 4 8.21 -30.00 50.31
N CYS A 5 9.46 -30.21 49.88
CA CYS A 5 9.98 -29.62 48.65
C CYS A 5 9.18 -30.12 47.46
N PHE A 6 8.88 -29.23 46.52
CA PHE A 6 8.29 -29.60 45.25
C PHE A 6 9.24 -30.58 44.54
N ALA A 7 8.78 -31.79 44.28
CA ALA A 7 9.56 -32.84 43.61
C ALA A 7 9.19 -33.01 42.12
N ALA A 8 8.07 -32.44 41.69
CA ALA A 8 7.58 -32.53 40.31
C ALA A 8 7.10 -31.16 39.83
N LYS A 9 7.38 -30.85 38.56
CA LYS A 9 6.96 -29.60 37.90
C LYS A 9 5.47 -29.35 38.05
N ASP A 10 4.64 -30.37 37.84
CA ASP A 10 3.18 -30.21 37.81
C ASP A 10 2.62 -29.73 39.15
N ASN A 11 3.21 -30.17 40.27
CA ASN A 11 2.81 -29.72 41.61
C ASN A 11 3.21 -28.25 41.83
N LEU A 12 4.43 -27.87 41.45
CA LEU A 12 4.89 -26.49 41.55
C LEU A 12 4.05 -25.57 40.64
N LYS A 13 3.75 -26.03 39.42
CA LYS A 13 2.92 -25.29 38.47
C LYS A 13 1.49 -25.10 38.98
N ALA A 14 0.87 -26.13 39.53
CA ALA A 14 -0.44 -26.01 40.15
C ALA A 14 -0.42 -25.02 41.32
N ALA A 15 0.63 -25.03 42.14
CA ALA A 15 0.78 -24.05 43.22
C ALA A 15 0.94 -22.61 42.69
N VAL A 16 1.76 -22.39 41.65
CA VAL A 16 1.89 -21.08 40.97
C VAL A 16 0.56 -20.62 40.36
N ASP A 17 -0.15 -21.52 39.68
CA ASP A 17 -1.43 -21.21 39.05
C ASP A 17 -2.47 -20.79 40.10
N SER A 18 -2.58 -21.52 41.21
CA SER A 18 -3.43 -21.16 42.34
C SER A 18 -3.00 -19.84 42.98
N PHE A 19 -1.70 -19.65 43.24
CA PHE A 19 -1.16 -18.42 43.83
C PHE A 19 -1.58 -17.17 43.06
N VAL A 20 -1.43 -17.20 41.72
CA VAL A 20 -1.80 -16.07 40.87
C VAL A 20 -3.32 -15.91 40.80
N SER A 21 -4.08 -17.01 40.64
CA SER A 21 -5.55 -16.95 40.51
C SER A 21 -6.25 -16.45 41.78
N GLU A 22 -5.69 -16.73 42.95
CA GLU A 22 -6.21 -16.32 44.25
C GLU A 22 -5.77 -14.89 44.65
N GLY A 23 -4.91 -14.24 43.85
CA GLY A 23 -4.41 -12.89 44.15
C GLY A 23 -3.49 -12.84 45.37
N CYS A 24 -2.78 -13.93 45.67
CA CYS A 24 -1.96 -14.10 46.87
C CYS A 24 -0.87 -13.04 47.06
N ALA A 25 -0.42 -12.40 45.97
CA ALA A 25 0.49 -11.25 45.98
C ALA A 25 0.02 -10.10 46.87
N THR A 26 -1.30 -9.87 46.95
CA THR A 26 -1.90 -8.77 47.74
C THR A 26 -2.77 -9.27 48.90
N ASN A 27 -2.94 -10.59 49.01
CA ASN A 27 -3.79 -11.24 49.99
C ASN A 27 -3.02 -12.34 50.73
N SER A 28 -2.47 -12.00 51.89
CA SER A 28 -1.75 -12.94 52.76
C SER A 28 -2.61 -14.07 53.33
N ASN A 29 -3.94 -14.00 53.18
CA ASN A 29 -4.90 -15.01 53.63
C ASN A 29 -5.45 -15.86 52.49
N CYS A 30 -4.81 -15.91 51.33
CA CYS A 30 -5.21 -16.83 50.28
C CYS A 30 -4.91 -18.30 50.67
N LEU A 31 -5.63 -19.25 50.09
CA LEU A 31 -5.50 -20.68 50.41
C LEU A 31 -4.11 -21.21 50.07
N THR A 32 -3.52 -20.73 48.98
CA THR A 32 -2.20 -21.16 48.54
C THR A 32 -1.12 -20.77 49.55
N VAL A 33 -1.17 -19.55 50.10
CA VAL A 33 -0.25 -19.10 51.16
C VAL A 33 -0.46 -19.89 52.45
N MET A 34 -1.72 -20.22 52.81
CA MET A 34 -1.99 -21.07 53.97
C MET A 34 -1.43 -22.50 53.82
N ASN A 35 -1.44 -23.05 52.59
CA ASN A 35 -1.01 -24.42 52.32
C ASN A 35 0.51 -24.54 52.15
N TRP A 36 1.15 -23.57 51.48
CA TRP A 36 2.55 -23.67 51.05
C TRP A 36 3.46 -22.58 51.62
N GLY A 37 2.91 -21.60 52.34
CA GLY A 37 3.63 -20.40 52.72
C GLY A 37 3.72 -19.39 51.57
N PHE A 38 4.43 -18.28 51.81
CA PHE A 38 4.67 -17.28 50.78
C PHE A 38 5.61 -17.82 49.70
N ILE A 39 5.44 -17.35 48.47
CA ILE A 39 6.13 -17.90 47.29
C ILE A 39 7.66 -17.82 47.39
N GLN A 40 8.20 -16.80 48.05
CA GLN A 40 9.65 -16.66 48.28
C GLN A 40 10.25 -17.76 49.16
N ASP A 41 9.43 -18.43 49.99
CA ASP A 41 9.88 -19.45 50.95
C ASP A 41 9.68 -20.89 50.43
N TRP A 42 9.19 -21.06 49.19
CA TRP A 42 8.91 -22.38 48.61
C TRP A 42 10.19 -23.17 48.36
N CYS A 43 10.24 -24.43 48.82
CA CYS A 43 11.39 -25.30 48.58
C CYS A 43 11.33 -25.93 47.17
N THR A 44 12.23 -25.52 46.27
CA THR A 44 12.32 -25.99 44.88
C THR A 44 13.50 -26.92 44.60
N SER A 45 14.28 -27.30 45.61
CA SER A 45 15.57 -28.02 45.48
C SER A 45 15.52 -29.40 44.84
N ARG A 46 14.34 -29.95 44.57
CA ARG A 46 14.15 -31.25 43.88
C ARG A 46 13.57 -31.11 42.47
N VAL A 47 13.25 -29.90 42.03
CA VAL A 47 12.66 -29.64 40.71
C VAL A 47 13.76 -29.62 39.65
N THR A 48 13.60 -30.45 38.62
CA THR A 48 14.55 -30.52 37.49
C THR A 48 14.02 -29.84 36.22
N ASP A 49 12.73 -29.50 36.17
CA ASP A 49 12.06 -28.87 35.02
C ASP A 49 11.15 -27.75 35.53
N MET A 50 11.44 -26.52 35.11
CA MET A 50 10.68 -25.30 35.40
C MET A 50 10.04 -24.70 34.13
N SER A 51 9.97 -25.47 33.03
CA SER A 51 9.37 -25.01 31.78
C SER A 51 7.91 -24.57 31.96
N TYR A 52 7.52 -23.48 31.29
CA TYR A 52 6.14 -22.95 31.28
C TYR A 52 5.54 -22.59 32.65
N LEU A 53 6.36 -22.42 33.69
CA LEU A 53 5.86 -22.26 35.05
C LEU A 53 5.01 -20.99 35.22
N PHE A 54 5.48 -19.87 34.69
CA PHE A 54 4.83 -18.56 34.72
C PHE A 54 4.27 -18.12 33.37
N TRP A 55 4.00 -19.07 32.47
CA TRP A 55 3.42 -18.78 31.15
C TRP A 55 2.09 -18.03 31.28
N ALA A 56 1.96 -16.91 30.56
CA ALA A 56 0.81 -16.00 30.55
C ALA A 56 0.40 -15.47 31.94
N LYS A 57 1.34 -15.35 32.87
CA LYS A 57 1.14 -14.66 34.15
C LYS A 57 1.52 -13.18 34.02
N TYR A 58 0.75 -12.44 33.24
CA TYR A 58 1.03 -11.06 32.81
C TYR A 58 1.46 -10.10 33.92
N THR A 59 0.86 -10.20 35.10
CA THR A 59 1.10 -9.31 36.24
C THR A 59 2.02 -9.91 37.31
N PHE A 60 2.63 -11.07 37.04
CA PHE A 60 3.49 -11.72 38.01
C PHE A 60 4.80 -10.95 38.17
N ASN A 61 5.14 -10.60 39.40
CA ASN A 61 6.40 -9.93 39.74
C ASN A 61 6.79 -10.19 41.21
N GLU A 62 6.46 -11.35 41.77
CA GLU A 62 6.80 -11.69 43.15
C GLU A 62 8.24 -12.19 43.29
N ASP A 63 8.84 -11.98 44.46
CA ASP A 63 10.20 -12.40 44.75
C ASP A 63 10.35 -13.93 44.73
N ILE A 64 11.25 -14.40 43.86
CA ILE A 64 11.64 -15.80 43.69
C ILE A 64 13.18 -15.95 43.68
N SER A 65 13.89 -14.93 44.17
CA SER A 65 15.35 -14.89 44.21
C SER A 65 15.94 -16.04 45.06
N GLY A 66 15.22 -16.46 46.10
CA GLY A 66 15.61 -17.52 47.03
C GLY A 66 15.38 -18.95 46.55
N TRP A 67 14.80 -19.15 45.35
CA TRP A 67 14.54 -20.49 44.83
C TRP A 67 15.83 -21.24 44.47
N ASP A 68 15.92 -22.50 44.89
CA ASP A 68 17.00 -23.40 44.51
C ASP A 68 16.77 -23.95 43.09
N THR A 69 17.66 -23.58 42.19
CA THR A 69 17.65 -23.95 40.76
C THR A 69 18.78 -24.91 40.38
N SER A 70 19.56 -25.40 41.35
CA SER A 70 20.79 -26.16 41.12
C SER A 70 20.62 -27.49 40.37
N LEU A 71 19.42 -28.08 40.40
CA LEU A 71 19.08 -29.30 39.66
C LEU A 71 18.25 -29.05 38.41
N VAL A 72 17.90 -27.80 38.10
CA VAL A 72 17.04 -27.47 36.96
C VAL A 72 17.81 -27.61 35.66
N THR A 73 17.28 -28.43 34.76
CA THR A 73 17.85 -28.69 33.43
C THR A 73 17.05 -28.03 32.31
N ASN A 74 15.79 -27.67 32.57
CA ASN A 74 14.87 -27.11 31.59
C ASN A 74 14.15 -25.88 32.15
N MET A 75 14.38 -24.72 31.54
CA MET A 75 13.72 -23.43 31.84
C MET A 75 12.96 -22.87 30.63
N LYS A 76 12.66 -23.73 29.65
CA LYS A 76 11.99 -23.33 28.41
C LYS A 76 10.68 -22.59 28.69
N GLU A 77 10.55 -21.41 28.09
CA GLU A 77 9.33 -20.61 28.11
C GLU A 77 8.76 -20.33 29.52
N MET A 78 9.64 -20.28 30.53
CA MET A 78 9.24 -20.15 31.93
C MET A 78 8.42 -18.87 32.20
N PHE A 79 8.82 -17.72 31.63
CA PHE A 79 8.17 -16.42 31.88
C PHE A 79 7.47 -15.83 30.65
N VAL A 80 7.07 -16.66 29.68
CA VAL A 80 6.46 -16.11 28.46
C VAL A 80 5.21 -15.30 28.80
N PHE A 81 5.14 -14.07 28.29
CA PHE A 81 4.08 -13.08 28.55
C PHE A 81 3.97 -12.60 30.01
N ALA A 82 4.98 -12.83 30.86
CA ALA A 82 5.02 -12.21 32.19
C ALA A 82 5.48 -10.75 32.08
N ASP A 83 4.60 -9.90 31.53
CA ASP A 83 4.92 -8.52 31.12
C ASP A 83 5.53 -7.66 32.22
N THR A 84 5.09 -7.81 33.47
CA THR A 84 5.58 -7.03 34.62
C THR A 84 6.79 -7.62 35.31
N PHE A 85 7.20 -8.84 34.95
CA PHE A 85 8.25 -9.57 35.67
C PHE A 85 9.61 -8.86 35.52
N ASN A 86 10.20 -8.48 36.64
CA ASN A 86 11.49 -7.78 36.70
C ASN A 86 12.20 -8.03 38.05
N GLN A 87 12.05 -9.22 38.63
CA GLN A 87 12.68 -9.60 39.89
C GLN A 87 14.12 -10.07 39.71
N ASP A 88 14.94 -9.86 40.73
CA ASP A 88 16.34 -10.27 40.73
C ASP A 88 16.45 -11.81 40.76
N ILE A 89 17.01 -12.35 39.68
CA ILE A 89 17.29 -13.79 39.48
C ILE A 89 18.79 -14.04 39.24
N SER A 90 19.64 -13.08 39.59
CA SER A 90 21.10 -13.17 39.43
C SER A 90 21.73 -14.28 40.27
N GLY A 91 21.10 -14.64 41.40
CA GLY A 91 21.55 -15.67 42.35
C GLY A 91 21.23 -17.11 41.95
N TRP A 92 20.49 -17.32 40.87
CA TRP A 92 20.13 -18.67 40.41
C TRP A 92 21.35 -19.45 39.88
N ASN A 93 21.40 -20.74 40.21
CA ASN A 93 22.42 -21.64 39.69
C ASN A 93 21.93 -22.28 38.38
N THR A 94 22.45 -21.78 37.26
CA THR A 94 22.07 -22.22 35.91
C THR A 94 23.00 -23.28 35.30
N SER A 95 24.01 -23.77 36.05
CA SER A 95 25.05 -24.67 35.51
C SER A 95 24.54 -26.00 34.95
N ALA A 96 23.38 -26.47 35.42
CA ALA A 96 22.72 -27.69 34.95
C ALA A 96 21.72 -27.44 33.80
N VAL A 97 21.42 -26.18 33.46
CA VAL A 97 20.39 -25.83 32.48
C VAL A 97 20.88 -26.09 31.06
N ILE A 98 20.09 -26.85 30.31
CA ILE A 98 20.36 -27.21 28.91
C ILE A 98 19.41 -26.46 27.97
N ALA A 99 18.15 -26.26 28.38
CA ALA A 99 17.12 -25.59 27.57
C ALA A 99 16.68 -24.25 28.19
N MET A 100 16.98 -23.14 27.50
CA MET A 100 16.58 -21.77 27.88
C MET A 100 15.69 -21.08 26.81
N ASP A 101 15.19 -21.85 25.83
CA ASP A 101 14.39 -21.31 24.73
C ASP A 101 13.22 -20.47 25.25
N GLY A 102 13.12 -19.23 24.79
CA GLY A 102 12.02 -18.34 25.13
C GLY A 102 11.81 -18.06 26.62
N MET A 103 12.79 -18.34 27.48
CA MET A 103 12.64 -18.21 28.94
C MET A 103 12.09 -16.82 29.35
N LEU A 104 12.57 -15.74 28.72
CA LEU A 104 12.21 -14.34 28.97
C LEU A 104 11.55 -13.71 27.72
N ARG A 105 10.82 -14.51 26.93
CA ARG A 105 10.08 -13.99 25.77
C ARG A 105 8.85 -13.19 26.24
N MET A 106 8.62 -12.01 25.66
CA MET A 106 7.49 -11.13 26.01
C MET A 106 7.49 -10.76 27.52
N THR A 107 8.65 -10.71 28.17
CA THR A 107 8.80 -10.14 29.52
C THR A 107 9.14 -8.66 29.39
N SER A 108 8.13 -7.87 29.02
CA SER A 108 8.29 -6.47 28.60
C SER A 108 9.11 -5.60 29.56
N ALA A 109 8.96 -5.79 30.88
CA ALA A 109 9.64 -5.01 31.92
C ALA A 109 11.00 -5.56 32.35
N PHE A 110 11.37 -6.78 31.96
CA PHE A 110 12.56 -7.46 32.51
C PHE A 110 13.85 -6.77 32.06
N ASN A 111 14.67 -6.37 33.03
CA ASN A 111 15.97 -5.73 32.81
C ASN A 111 16.94 -5.98 33.99
N GLN A 112 16.86 -7.14 34.64
CA GLN A 112 17.73 -7.49 35.78
C GLN A 112 19.04 -8.13 35.33
N ASN A 113 20.09 -7.91 36.14
CA ASN A 113 21.42 -8.45 35.85
C ASN A 113 21.42 -9.98 35.90
N ILE A 114 21.87 -10.60 34.82
CA ILE A 114 22.00 -12.07 34.66
C ILE A 114 23.38 -12.47 34.14
N SER A 115 24.36 -11.58 34.29
CA SER A 115 25.75 -11.80 33.86
C SER A 115 26.45 -12.95 34.59
N SER A 116 25.99 -13.30 35.79
CA SER A 116 26.54 -14.36 36.64
C SER A 116 26.14 -15.79 36.24
N TRP A 117 25.19 -15.92 35.32
CA TRP A 117 24.69 -17.23 34.91
C TRP A 117 25.75 -18.05 34.17
N ASN A 118 25.81 -19.34 34.49
CA ASN A 118 26.62 -20.29 33.74
C ASN A 118 25.77 -20.89 32.61
N THR A 119 26.13 -20.57 31.37
CA THR A 119 25.44 -21.02 30.15
C THR A 119 26.17 -22.11 29.38
N SER A 120 27.28 -22.66 29.89
CA SER A 120 28.15 -23.59 29.13
C SER A 120 27.44 -24.87 28.65
N SER A 121 26.37 -25.26 29.35
CA SER A 121 25.56 -26.45 29.05
C SER A 121 24.36 -26.16 28.12
N VAL A 122 24.08 -24.89 27.82
CA VAL A 122 22.90 -24.47 27.05
C VAL A 122 23.14 -24.73 25.57
N THR A 123 22.24 -25.45 24.92
CA THR A 123 22.37 -25.79 23.49
C THR A 123 21.48 -24.94 22.58
N SER A 124 20.47 -24.27 23.13
CA SER A 124 19.58 -23.37 22.39
C SER A 124 19.21 -22.15 23.22
N MET A 125 19.33 -20.98 22.60
CA MET A 125 18.89 -19.68 23.13
C MET A 125 17.78 -19.06 22.27
N ALA A 126 17.12 -19.88 21.44
CA ALA A 126 16.08 -19.44 20.53
C ALA A 126 15.00 -18.65 21.27
N ARG A 127 14.66 -17.46 20.77
CA ARG A 127 13.64 -16.54 21.30
C ARG A 127 13.84 -16.09 22.75
N MET A 128 14.99 -16.31 23.38
CA MET A 128 15.19 -16.09 24.83
C MET A 128 14.73 -14.72 25.32
N PHE A 129 15.02 -13.64 24.59
CA PHE A 129 14.63 -12.26 24.90
C PHE A 129 13.69 -11.66 23.85
N SER A 130 12.98 -12.49 23.08
CA SER A 130 12.09 -12.00 22.03
C SER A 130 11.00 -11.13 22.66
N TYR A 131 10.91 -9.86 22.25
CA TYR A 131 10.00 -8.83 22.76
C TYR A 131 10.20 -8.49 24.26
N ALA A 132 11.38 -8.76 24.82
CA ALA A 132 11.78 -8.21 26.11
C ALA A 132 12.18 -6.73 25.93
N TYR A 133 11.18 -5.85 25.81
CA TYR A 133 11.38 -4.47 25.35
C TYR A 133 12.40 -3.67 26.16
N ALA A 134 12.45 -3.85 27.47
CA ALA A 134 13.34 -3.11 28.37
C ALA A 134 14.75 -3.71 28.52
N PHE A 135 14.99 -4.93 28.03
CA PHE A 135 16.20 -5.68 28.34
C PHE A 135 17.45 -5.08 27.68
N ASN A 136 18.45 -4.73 28.48
CA ASN A 136 19.74 -4.22 28.01
C ASN A 136 20.89 -4.50 29.01
N GLN A 137 20.90 -5.69 29.62
CA GLN A 137 21.91 -6.05 30.61
C GLN A 137 23.13 -6.72 29.97
N GLY A 138 24.27 -6.66 30.69
CA GLY A 138 25.52 -7.25 30.24
C GLY A 138 25.48 -8.77 30.24
N ILE A 139 25.72 -9.37 29.08
CA ILE A 139 25.71 -10.83 28.86
C ILE A 139 26.94 -11.30 28.06
N SER A 140 27.98 -10.47 27.95
CA SER A 140 29.23 -10.79 27.26
C SER A 140 30.00 -11.94 27.92
N GLY A 141 29.79 -12.17 29.23
CA GLY A 141 30.46 -13.23 29.99
C GLY A 141 29.86 -14.62 29.81
N TRP A 142 28.77 -14.77 29.05
CA TRP A 142 28.15 -16.06 28.79
C TRP A 142 29.01 -16.93 27.88
N ASP A 143 29.07 -18.22 28.19
CA ASP A 143 29.64 -19.24 27.32
C ASP A 143 28.58 -19.70 26.32
N THR A 144 28.79 -19.40 25.03
CA THR A 144 27.88 -19.76 23.93
C THR A 144 28.45 -20.86 23.04
N SER A 145 29.58 -21.47 23.40
CA SER A 145 30.29 -22.45 22.55
C SER A 145 29.49 -23.72 22.23
N SER A 146 28.45 -24.01 23.01
CA SER A 146 27.52 -25.13 22.80
C SER A 146 26.20 -24.75 22.13
N VAL A 147 25.95 -23.46 21.85
CA VAL A 147 24.65 -22.97 21.36
C VAL A 147 24.53 -23.15 19.84
N GLU A 148 23.61 -24.00 19.40
CA GLU A 148 23.40 -24.30 17.98
C GLU A 148 22.32 -23.41 17.32
N ASP A 149 21.37 -22.89 18.12
CA ASP A 149 20.22 -22.10 17.67
C ASP A 149 20.13 -20.77 18.45
N MET A 150 20.29 -19.65 17.73
CA MET A 150 20.13 -18.28 18.24
C MET A 150 18.95 -17.55 17.57
N SER A 151 18.06 -18.30 16.91
CA SER A 151 16.95 -17.74 16.15
C SER A 151 16.05 -16.87 17.02
N SER A 152 15.76 -15.67 16.54
CA SER A 152 14.88 -14.70 17.18
C SER A 152 15.28 -14.30 18.60
N MET A 153 16.53 -14.53 19.03
CA MET A 153 16.95 -14.33 20.43
C MET A 153 16.63 -12.92 20.95
N PHE A 154 16.84 -11.88 20.14
CA PHE A 154 16.54 -10.47 20.46
C PHE A 154 15.46 -9.86 19.55
N LEU A 155 14.61 -10.69 18.92
CA LEU A 155 13.51 -10.22 18.07
C LEU A 155 12.62 -9.26 18.87
N GLY A 156 12.58 -7.97 18.53
CA GLY A 156 11.76 -6.96 19.20
C GLY A 156 12.28 -6.47 20.54
N ALA A 157 13.51 -6.84 20.95
CA ALA A 157 14.16 -6.30 22.15
C ALA A 157 14.63 -4.85 21.88
N GLN A 158 13.70 -3.89 21.91
CA GLN A 158 13.91 -2.54 21.40
C GLN A 158 15.00 -1.75 22.11
N ALA A 159 15.26 -2.02 23.39
CA ALA A 159 16.31 -1.36 24.18
C ALA A 159 17.67 -2.10 24.13
N PHE A 160 17.75 -3.27 23.49
CA PHE A 160 18.96 -4.09 23.55
C PHE A 160 20.07 -3.50 22.67
N ASN A 161 21.20 -3.20 23.30
CA ASN A 161 22.45 -2.79 22.67
C ASN A 161 23.65 -3.26 23.53
N GLY A 162 23.52 -4.38 24.22
CA GLY A 162 24.56 -4.94 25.08
C GLY A 162 25.70 -5.57 24.28
N ASP A 163 26.92 -5.49 24.79
CA ASP A 163 28.09 -6.10 24.16
C ASP A 163 27.96 -7.63 24.15
N ILE A 164 28.16 -8.21 22.96
CA ILE A 164 28.12 -9.65 22.65
C ILE A 164 29.26 -10.03 21.70
N SER A 165 30.29 -9.20 21.61
CA SER A 165 31.44 -9.40 20.72
C SER A 165 32.28 -10.63 21.08
N THR A 166 32.20 -11.08 22.34
CA THR A 166 32.97 -12.20 22.91
C THR A 166 32.33 -13.56 22.70
N TRP A 167 31.11 -13.63 22.18
CA TRP A 167 30.40 -14.89 22.00
C TRP A 167 31.05 -15.78 20.94
N ASP A 168 31.14 -17.07 21.25
CA ASP A 168 31.50 -18.11 20.29
C ASP A 168 30.26 -18.53 19.50
N THR A 169 30.24 -18.24 18.21
CA THR A 169 29.15 -18.60 17.29
C THR A 169 29.51 -19.73 16.34
N SER A 170 30.65 -20.40 16.53
CA SER A 170 31.25 -21.33 15.56
C SER A 170 30.38 -22.55 15.23
N VAL A 171 29.51 -22.95 16.14
CA VAL A 171 28.57 -24.07 15.98
C VAL A 171 27.13 -23.63 15.65
N VAL A 172 26.83 -22.32 15.66
CA VAL A 172 25.48 -21.80 15.40
C VAL A 172 25.08 -22.08 13.95
N THR A 173 23.88 -22.62 13.76
CA THR A 173 23.34 -22.95 12.42
C THR A 173 22.15 -22.09 12.00
N ASP A 174 21.41 -21.51 12.95
CA ASP A 174 20.25 -20.64 12.70
C ASP A 174 20.39 -19.30 13.44
N MET A 175 20.39 -18.19 12.69
CA MET A 175 20.40 -16.81 13.18
C MET A 175 19.18 -16.02 12.66
N ASN A 176 18.14 -16.71 12.22
CA ASN A 176 16.96 -16.05 11.67
C ASN A 176 16.35 -15.08 12.69
N ASN A 177 15.92 -13.90 12.24
CA ASN A 177 15.29 -12.86 13.06
C ASN A 177 16.08 -12.42 14.31
N MET A 178 17.37 -12.77 14.46
CA MET A 178 18.08 -12.61 15.73
C MET A 178 17.99 -11.18 16.30
N PHE A 179 18.12 -10.16 15.46
CA PHE A 179 18.01 -8.73 15.81
C PHE A 179 16.87 -8.02 15.09
N SER A 180 15.90 -8.77 14.56
CA SER A 180 14.73 -8.19 13.91
C SER A 180 14.01 -7.27 14.89
N ARG A 181 13.73 -6.02 14.51
CA ARG A 181 13.11 -4.98 15.34
C ARG A 181 13.88 -4.62 16.63
N ALA A 182 15.16 -4.98 16.75
CA ALA A 182 16.05 -4.47 17.78
C ALA A 182 16.53 -3.06 17.39
N LEU A 183 15.67 -2.07 17.62
CA LEU A 183 15.74 -0.76 16.96
C LEU A 183 17.05 -0.01 17.15
N ILE A 184 17.71 -0.17 18.30
CA ILE A 184 18.94 0.55 18.66
C ILE A 184 20.21 -0.31 18.61
N PHE A 185 20.09 -1.59 18.25
CA PHE A 185 21.22 -2.51 18.26
C PHE A 185 22.26 -2.10 17.20
N ASN A 186 23.49 -1.86 17.64
CA ASN A 186 24.60 -1.44 16.79
C ASN A 186 25.96 -1.80 17.44
N GLN A 187 26.08 -3.00 18.01
CA GLN A 187 27.32 -3.50 18.62
C GLN A 187 28.22 -4.22 17.63
N ASP A 188 29.52 -4.28 17.94
CA ASP A 188 30.50 -4.97 17.11
C ASP A 188 30.30 -6.50 17.18
N ILE A 189 29.98 -7.07 16.02
CA ILE A 189 29.82 -8.51 15.79
C ILE A 189 30.69 -8.99 14.62
N SER A 190 31.70 -8.19 14.26
CA SER A 190 32.61 -8.49 13.15
C SER A 190 33.47 -9.74 13.40
N GLY A 191 33.69 -10.08 14.67
CA GLY A 191 34.49 -11.24 15.12
C GLY A 191 33.76 -12.58 15.13
N TRP A 192 32.44 -12.59 14.88
CA TRP A 192 31.65 -13.81 14.92
C TRP A 192 32.03 -14.79 13.80
N ASN A 193 32.07 -16.07 14.14
CA ASN A 193 32.28 -17.15 13.18
C ASN A 193 30.93 -17.62 12.63
N THR A 194 30.59 -17.23 11.40
CA THR A 194 29.33 -17.60 10.75
C THR A 194 29.43 -18.81 9.83
N SER A 195 30.57 -19.52 9.81
CA SER A 195 30.85 -20.58 8.81
C SER A 195 29.91 -21.79 8.87
N SER A 196 29.17 -21.97 9.98
CA SER A 196 28.17 -23.01 10.18
C SER A 196 26.73 -22.55 9.92
N VAL A 197 26.50 -21.25 9.79
CA VAL A 197 25.16 -20.65 9.67
C VAL A 197 24.54 -20.99 8.32
N LYS A 198 23.26 -21.38 8.34
CA LYS A 198 22.46 -21.73 7.17
C LYS A 198 21.33 -20.73 6.89
N ASP A 199 20.71 -20.20 7.94
CA ASP A 199 19.57 -19.28 7.83
C ASP A 199 19.86 -17.93 8.50
N MET A 200 19.81 -16.85 7.72
CA MET A 200 19.96 -15.45 8.16
C MET A 200 18.73 -14.59 7.78
N LYS A 201 17.59 -15.23 7.45
CA LYS A 201 16.37 -14.48 7.10
C LYS A 201 16.00 -13.50 8.19
N PHE A 202 15.59 -12.29 7.81
CA PHE A 202 15.16 -11.22 8.72
C PHE A 202 16.18 -10.82 9.82
N MET A 203 17.45 -11.23 9.76
CA MET A 203 18.39 -11.08 10.88
C MET A 203 18.45 -9.64 11.43
N PHE A 204 18.45 -8.62 10.55
CA PHE A 204 18.44 -7.20 10.88
C PHE A 204 17.19 -6.46 10.36
N TYR A 205 16.08 -7.18 10.18
CA TYR A 205 14.85 -6.57 9.68
C TYR A 205 14.31 -5.50 10.65
N ILE A 206 14.15 -4.25 10.22
CA ILE A 206 13.78 -3.11 11.07
C ILE A 206 14.80 -2.85 12.20
N ALA A 207 16.05 -3.29 12.08
CA ALA A 207 17.13 -2.89 12.98
C ALA A 207 17.67 -1.51 12.58
N SER A 208 16.86 -0.46 12.81
CA SER A 208 17.05 0.86 12.19
C SER A 208 18.35 1.59 12.55
N ALA A 209 19.06 1.20 13.61
CA ALA A 209 20.35 1.77 14.00
C ALA A 209 21.56 0.95 13.54
N PHE A 210 21.37 -0.26 13.01
CA PHE A 210 22.46 -1.18 12.72
C PHE A 210 23.26 -0.73 11.49
N ASN A 211 24.56 -0.49 11.67
CA ASN A 211 25.51 -0.14 10.60
C ASN A 211 26.94 -0.54 11.00
N ARG A 212 27.14 -1.74 11.57
CA ARG A 212 28.47 -2.26 11.93
C ARG A 212 29.05 -3.15 10.85
N ASP A 213 30.37 -3.08 10.72
CA ASP A 213 31.14 -3.88 9.79
C ASP A 213 30.92 -5.38 10.04
N ILE A 214 30.50 -6.08 9.00
CA ILE A 214 30.27 -7.52 8.93
C ILE A 214 30.91 -8.13 7.68
N SER A 215 31.86 -7.41 7.06
CA SER A 215 32.59 -7.83 5.85
C SER A 215 33.38 -9.13 6.04
N ARG A 216 33.72 -9.48 7.28
CA ARG A 216 34.52 -10.68 7.61
C ARG A 216 33.70 -11.96 7.81
N TRP A 217 32.38 -11.88 7.71
CA TRP A 217 31.53 -13.06 7.88
C TRP A 217 31.75 -14.08 6.76
N ASN A 218 31.70 -15.35 7.14
CA ASN A 218 31.88 -16.50 6.26
C ASN A 218 30.51 -17.10 5.92
N THR A 219 30.00 -16.84 4.71
CA THR A 219 28.61 -17.13 4.31
C THR A 219 28.35 -18.27 3.30
N PRO A 220 29.31 -19.14 2.87
CA PRO A 220 29.07 -20.09 1.77
C PRO A 220 28.03 -21.17 2.11
N ARG A 221 27.70 -21.38 3.39
CA ARG A 221 26.66 -22.30 3.85
C ARG A 221 25.28 -21.65 4.02
N VAL A 222 25.20 -20.32 3.92
CA VAL A 222 23.93 -19.60 4.06
C VAL A 222 23.09 -19.82 2.80
N THR A 223 21.87 -20.31 2.97
CA THR A 223 20.94 -20.57 1.87
C THR A 223 19.77 -19.57 1.85
N ASN A 224 19.54 -18.84 2.94
CA ASN A 224 18.43 -17.90 3.08
C ASN A 224 18.88 -16.56 3.69
N MET A 225 18.73 -15.48 2.91
CA MET A 225 19.01 -14.09 3.31
C MET A 225 17.80 -13.17 3.09
N LYS A 226 16.60 -13.74 2.91
CA LYS A 226 15.38 -12.97 2.64
C LYS A 226 15.14 -11.95 3.75
N TYR A 227 14.83 -10.70 3.37
CA TYR A 227 14.60 -9.59 4.31
C TYR A 227 15.76 -9.26 5.27
N MET A 228 16.98 -9.78 5.07
CA MET A 228 18.06 -9.67 6.06
C MET A 228 18.30 -8.23 6.54
N PHE A 229 18.28 -7.25 5.63
CA PHE A 229 18.42 -5.82 5.92
C PHE A 229 17.17 -4.98 5.56
N GLY A 230 16.01 -5.63 5.44
CA GLY A 230 14.77 -4.90 5.17
C GLY A 230 14.47 -3.88 6.27
N HIS A 231 14.22 -2.62 5.95
CA HIS A 231 14.04 -1.48 6.86
C HIS A 231 15.24 -1.18 7.79
N ALA A 232 16.42 -1.75 7.54
CA ALA A 232 17.67 -1.33 8.18
C ALA A 232 18.13 -0.01 7.55
N SER A 233 17.44 1.09 7.90
CA SER A 233 17.47 2.35 7.16
C SER A 233 18.84 3.02 7.03
N VAL A 234 19.76 2.75 7.96
CA VAL A 234 21.11 3.35 8.00
C VAL A 234 22.23 2.39 7.59
N PHE A 235 21.90 1.14 7.26
CA PHE A 235 22.89 0.13 6.91
C PHE A 235 23.52 0.42 5.54
N ASP A 236 24.84 0.55 5.51
CA ASP A 236 25.64 0.83 4.31
C ASP A 236 27.07 0.26 4.43
N GLN A 237 27.20 -0.95 4.98
CA GLN A 237 28.50 -1.60 5.14
C GLN A 237 28.85 -2.48 3.95
N ASP A 238 30.13 -2.53 3.60
CA ASP A 238 30.66 -3.36 2.53
C ASP A 238 30.49 -4.85 2.87
N ILE A 239 29.71 -5.55 2.04
CA ILE A 239 29.45 -6.99 2.08
C ILE A 239 29.79 -7.66 0.74
N SER A 240 30.58 -6.98 -0.11
CA SER A 240 31.00 -7.48 -1.41
C SER A 240 31.82 -8.78 -1.31
N SER A 241 32.52 -8.99 -0.18
CA SER A 241 33.33 -10.17 0.11
C SER A 241 32.51 -11.45 0.39
N TRP A 242 31.20 -11.34 0.60
CA TRP A 242 30.37 -12.48 0.98
C TRP A 242 30.22 -13.48 -0.16
N ASN A 243 30.25 -14.77 0.19
CA ASN A 243 29.91 -15.84 -0.74
C ASN A 243 28.42 -16.17 -0.61
N ILE A 244 27.64 -15.86 -1.65
CA ILE A 244 26.20 -16.10 -1.70
C ILE A 244 25.79 -17.21 -2.69
N ALA A 245 26.75 -18.01 -3.19
CA ALA A 245 26.50 -19.00 -4.24
C ALA A 245 25.44 -20.07 -3.86
N SER A 246 25.17 -20.25 -2.57
CA SER A 246 24.16 -21.18 -2.04
C SER A 246 22.77 -20.55 -1.84
N VAL A 247 22.62 -19.23 -2.04
CA VAL A 247 21.37 -18.49 -1.79
C VAL A 247 20.46 -18.57 -3.01
N THR A 248 19.22 -19.02 -2.82
CA THR A 248 18.25 -19.17 -3.91
C THR A 248 17.22 -18.04 -3.98
N ASP A 249 17.05 -17.26 -2.92
CA ASP A 249 16.06 -16.17 -2.80
C ASP A 249 16.71 -14.93 -2.17
N LEU A 250 16.85 -13.86 -2.96
CA LEU A 250 17.32 -12.53 -2.53
C LEU A 250 16.18 -11.53 -2.31
N SER A 251 14.93 -12.01 -2.35
CA SER A 251 13.77 -11.13 -2.29
C SER A 251 13.78 -10.31 -1.00
N TYR A 252 13.48 -9.02 -1.14
CA TYR A 252 13.39 -8.06 -0.04
C TYR A 252 14.69 -7.83 0.77
N MET A 253 15.86 -8.31 0.32
CA MET A 253 17.08 -8.27 1.13
C MET A 253 17.44 -6.85 1.63
N PHE A 254 17.26 -5.82 0.79
CA PHE A 254 17.47 -4.39 1.13
C PHE A 254 16.18 -3.56 1.01
N TYR A 255 15.01 -4.18 1.22
CA TYR A 255 13.70 -3.53 1.16
C TYR A 255 13.64 -2.33 2.12
N HIS A 256 13.49 -1.09 1.65
CA HIS A 256 13.57 0.17 2.44
C HIS A 256 14.91 0.38 3.18
N ALA A 257 16.02 -0.18 2.71
CA ALA A 257 17.35 0.14 3.23
C ALA A 257 17.83 1.48 2.63
N GLN A 258 17.34 2.58 3.21
CA GLN A 258 17.44 3.92 2.61
C GLN A 258 18.87 4.47 2.43
N ALA A 259 19.84 4.00 3.21
CA ALA A 259 21.24 4.41 3.10
C ALA A 259 22.11 3.49 2.23
N PHE A 260 21.62 2.28 1.90
CA PHE A 260 22.45 1.26 1.28
C PHE A 260 22.87 1.64 -0.15
N ASN A 261 24.17 1.69 -0.42
CA ASN A 261 24.75 2.09 -1.71
C ASN A 261 26.08 1.40 -2.02
N GLN A 262 26.27 0.16 -1.57
CA GLN A 262 27.52 -0.58 -1.79
C GLN A 262 27.56 -1.29 -3.14
N ASP A 263 28.76 -1.42 -3.69
CA ASP A 263 29.05 -2.19 -4.90
C ASP A 263 29.09 -3.70 -4.56
N LEU A 264 28.36 -4.52 -5.31
CA LEU A 264 28.27 -5.98 -5.15
C LEU A 264 28.59 -6.76 -6.45
N PRO A 265 29.64 -6.41 -7.23
CA PRO A 265 29.83 -6.96 -8.57
C PRO A 265 30.31 -8.42 -8.57
N VAL A 266 30.88 -8.91 -7.45
CA VAL A 266 31.51 -10.24 -7.36
C VAL A 266 30.60 -11.32 -6.78
N TRP A 267 29.35 -10.98 -6.45
CA TRP A 267 28.38 -11.94 -5.95
C TRP A 267 27.95 -12.94 -7.02
N ASP A 268 28.14 -14.24 -6.74
CA ASP A 268 27.64 -15.31 -7.59
C ASP A 268 26.13 -15.53 -7.35
N THR A 269 25.30 -14.93 -8.20
CA THR A 269 23.84 -15.07 -8.16
C THR A 269 23.30 -16.20 -9.04
N SER A 270 24.13 -17.10 -9.56
CA SER A 270 23.73 -18.10 -10.57
C SER A 270 22.67 -19.10 -10.08
N THR A 271 22.53 -19.27 -8.77
CA THR A 271 21.53 -20.14 -8.11
C THR A 271 20.26 -19.41 -7.70
N VAL A 272 20.24 -18.07 -7.77
CA VAL A 272 19.10 -17.25 -7.38
C VAL A 272 17.93 -17.43 -8.36
N ARG A 273 16.74 -17.67 -7.81
CA ARG A 273 15.47 -17.82 -8.55
C ARG A 273 14.57 -16.60 -8.43
N SER A 274 14.64 -15.88 -7.31
CA SER A 274 13.88 -14.65 -7.06
C SER A 274 14.77 -13.55 -6.53
N MET A 275 14.63 -12.35 -7.11
CA MET A 275 15.24 -11.10 -6.64
C MET A 275 14.17 -10.03 -6.39
N SER A 276 12.90 -10.43 -6.27
CA SER A 276 11.83 -9.45 -6.21
C SER A 276 11.97 -8.53 -5.00
N TRP A 277 11.74 -7.24 -5.22
CA TRP A 277 11.78 -6.21 -4.17
C TRP A 277 13.14 -6.02 -3.48
N THR A 278 14.25 -6.54 -4.04
CA THR A 278 15.57 -6.50 -3.38
C THR A 278 16.01 -5.09 -3.00
N PHE A 279 15.84 -4.08 -3.88
CA PHE A 279 16.19 -2.67 -3.63
C PHE A 279 14.96 -1.75 -3.61
N TYR A 280 13.78 -2.29 -3.33
CA TYR A 280 12.55 -1.50 -3.24
C TYR A 280 12.70 -0.39 -2.20
N ASN A 281 12.46 0.86 -2.58
CA ASN A 281 12.62 2.06 -1.74
C ASN A 281 14.03 2.21 -1.13
N ALA A 282 15.05 1.64 -1.76
CA ALA A 282 16.45 1.98 -1.49
C ALA A 282 16.81 3.25 -2.27
N GLY A 283 16.26 4.40 -1.84
CA GLY A 283 16.20 5.63 -2.63
C GLY A 283 17.54 6.19 -3.12
N VAL A 284 18.65 5.88 -2.42
CA VAL A 284 20.02 6.31 -2.79
C VAL A 284 20.83 5.21 -3.49
N PHE A 285 20.27 4.01 -3.66
CA PHE A 285 21.01 2.88 -4.18
C PHE A 285 21.41 3.09 -5.64
N ASN A 286 22.72 3.04 -5.88
CA ASN A 286 23.37 3.10 -7.18
C ASN A 286 24.71 2.33 -7.11
N GLY A 287 24.75 1.20 -6.40
CA GLY A 287 25.92 0.31 -6.32
C GLY A 287 26.06 -0.57 -7.56
N ASP A 288 27.27 -0.94 -7.93
CA ASP A 288 27.57 -1.82 -9.06
C ASP A 288 27.07 -3.26 -8.82
N ILE A 289 26.21 -3.74 -9.72
CA ILE A 289 25.62 -5.09 -9.72
C ILE A 289 25.73 -5.72 -11.12
N SER A 290 26.62 -5.19 -11.95
CA SER A 290 26.76 -5.58 -13.36
C SER A 290 27.24 -7.03 -13.51
N GLY A 291 27.99 -7.55 -12.54
CA GLY A 291 28.49 -8.93 -12.52
C GLY A 291 27.48 -10.01 -12.09
N TRP A 292 26.24 -9.64 -11.75
CA TRP A 292 25.23 -10.62 -11.34
C TRP A 292 24.83 -11.55 -12.49
N ASN A 293 24.90 -12.86 -12.25
CA ASN A 293 24.34 -13.86 -13.15
C ASN A 293 22.83 -14.04 -12.89
N THR A 294 22.00 -13.44 -13.74
CA THR A 294 20.53 -13.50 -13.61
C THR A 294 19.87 -14.60 -14.44
N SER A 295 20.63 -15.48 -15.11
CA SER A 295 20.08 -16.44 -16.09
C SER A 295 19.08 -17.44 -15.49
N SER A 296 19.10 -17.58 -14.17
CA SER A 296 18.30 -18.51 -13.37
C SER A 296 17.05 -17.87 -12.76
N VAL A 297 16.94 -16.54 -12.81
CA VAL A 297 15.94 -15.74 -12.08
C VAL A 297 14.63 -15.71 -12.87
N THR A 298 13.54 -16.05 -12.21
CA THR A 298 12.19 -16.07 -12.79
C THR A 298 11.34 -14.87 -12.36
N ASP A 299 11.61 -14.32 -11.16
CA ASP A 299 10.91 -13.16 -10.60
C ASP A 299 11.87 -11.99 -10.34
N MET A 300 11.68 -10.92 -11.09
CA MET A 300 12.39 -9.64 -11.01
C MET A 300 11.43 -8.48 -10.74
N SER A 301 10.26 -8.76 -10.15
CA SER A 301 9.29 -7.72 -9.85
C SER A 301 9.86 -6.68 -8.88
N ALA A 302 9.65 -5.40 -9.21
CA ALA A 302 9.93 -4.27 -8.33
C ALA A 302 11.35 -4.21 -7.72
N ILE A 303 12.38 -4.74 -8.40
CA ILE A 303 13.77 -4.71 -7.88
C ILE A 303 14.19 -3.29 -7.51
N PHE A 304 13.95 -2.31 -8.40
CA PHE A 304 14.37 -0.91 -8.25
C PHE A 304 13.19 0.06 -8.06
N PHE A 305 12.04 -0.44 -7.60
CA PHE A 305 10.90 0.43 -7.33
C PHE A 305 11.29 1.51 -6.31
N ASP A 306 11.06 2.78 -6.62
CA ASP A 306 11.42 3.94 -5.80
C ASP A 306 12.94 4.08 -5.50
N ALA A 307 13.81 3.35 -6.20
CA ALA A 307 15.26 3.53 -6.20
C ALA A 307 15.64 4.72 -7.11
N LYS A 308 15.28 5.93 -6.67
CA LYS A 308 15.21 7.16 -7.49
C LYS A 308 16.48 7.51 -8.26
N VAL A 309 17.65 7.20 -7.69
CA VAL A 309 18.95 7.54 -8.28
C VAL A 309 19.61 6.40 -9.04
N PHE A 310 18.99 5.21 -9.06
CA PHE A 310 19.58 4.03 -9.69
C PHE A 310 19.76 4.24 -11.20
N ASN A 311 21.00 4.11 -11.67
CA ASN A 311 21.36 4.24 -13.08
C ASN A 311 22.64 3.45 -13.41
N ARG A 312 22.83 2.26 -12.82
CA ARG A 312 23.98 1.39 -13.09
C ARG A 312 23.74 0.44 -14.25
N ASP A 313 24.81 0.16 -14.98
CA ASP A 313 24.79 -0.72 -16.14
C ASP A 313 24.40 -2.15 -15.73
N ILE A 314 23.30 -2.62 -16.34
CA ILE A 314 22.73 -3.96 -16.20
C ILE A 314 22.47 -4.58 -17.58
N SER A 315 23.11 -4.03 -18.63
CA SER A 315 22.99 -4.53 -20.01
C SER A 315 23.42 -5.99 -20.15
N GLY A 316 24.38 -6.43 -19.31
CA GLY A 316 24.89 -7.80 -19.27
C GLY A 316 23.95 -8.84 -18.63
N TRP A 317 22.84 -8.43 -18.02
CA TRP A 317 21.92 -9.36 -17.38
C TRP A 317 21.20 -10.25 -18.40
N ASN A 318 21.22 -11.56 -18.15
CA ASN A 318 20.43 -12.52 -18.91
C ASN A 318 19.08 -12.73 -18.22
N ILE A 319 18.00 -12.16 -18.77
CA ILE A 319 16.66 -12.25 -18.20
C ILE A 319 15.74 -13.22 -18.95
N ALA A 320 16.28 -14.10 -19.81
CA ALA A 320 15.48 -14.97 -20.67
C ALA A 320 14.56 -15.95 -19.93
N SER A 321 14.84 -16.23 -18.65
CA SER A 321 14.01 -17.07 -17.77
C SER A 321 12.98 -16.27 -16.96
N ALA A 322 13.04 -14.93 -16.98
CA ALA A 322 12.14 -14.09 -16.21
C ALA A 322 10.71 -14.15 -16.77
N THR A 323 9.75 -14.53 -15.93
CA THR A 323 8.32 -14.50 -16.25
C THR A 323 7.65 -13.24 -15.69
N THR A 324 8.24 -12.64 -14.66
CA THR A 324 7.71 -11.49 -13.94
C THR A 324 8.76 -10.38 -13.88
N ILE A 325 8.49 -9.25 -14.56
CA ILE A 325 9.36 -8.06 -14.59
C ILE A 325 8.58 -6.75 -14.31
N SER A 326 7.34 -6.88 -13.82
CA SER A 326 6.45 -5.76 -13.55
C SER A 326 7.03 -4.81 -12.50
N SER A 327 6.78 -3.52 -12.67
CA SER A 327 7.19 -2.44 -11.75
C SER A 327 8.71 -2.35 -11.48
N MET A 328 9.56 -3.03 -12.27
CA MET A 328 10.99 -3.15 -11.98
C MET A 328 11.70 -1.80 -11.79
N PHE A 329 11.34 -0.78 -12.58
CA PHE A 329 11.91 0.57 -12.55
C PHE A 329 10.89 1.65 -12.18
N HIS A 330 9.78 1.28 -11.53
CA HIS A 330 8.77 2.25 -11.12
C HIS A 330 9.40 3.32 -10.21
N ASN A 331 9.28 4.59 -10.57
CA ASN A 331 9.87 5.76 -9.91
C ASN A 331 11.41 5.71 -9.76
N ALA A 332 12.10 4.90 -10.57
CA ALA A 332 13.56 4.96 -10.73
C ALA A 332 13.92 6.14 -11.65
N ARG A 333 13.74 7.37 -11.15
CA ARG A 333 13.74 8.61 -11.95
C ARG A 333 14.99 8.82 -12.79
N ALA A 334 16.16 8.38 -12.30
CA ALA A 334 17.44 8.53 -12.99
C ALA A 334 17.77 7.41 -13.99
N PHE A 335 17.01 6.31 -14.00
CA PHE A 335 17.34 5.13 -14.78
C PHE A 335 17.26 5.40 -16.29
N ASN A 336 18.37 5.17 -16.99
CA ASN A 336 18.46 5.36 -18.44
C ASN A 336 19.58 4.49 -19.06
N GLN A 337 19.73 3.24 -18.61
CA GLN A 337 20.76 2.32 -19.11
C GLN A 337 20.24 1.40 -20.22
N ASP A 338 21.15 1.03 -21.13
CA ASP A 338 20.83 0.17 -22.27
C ASP A 338 20.39 -1.23 -21.81
N ILE A 339 19.16 -1.58 -22.17
CA ILE A 339 18.54 -2.89 -21.93
C ILE A 339 17.99 -3.49 -23.23
N SER A 340 18.45 -2.99 -24.38
CA SER A 340 18.02 -3.42 -25.71
C SER A 340 18.28 -4.91 -25.98
N GLY A 341 19.32 -5.46 -25.35
CA GLY A 341 19.74 -6.86 -25.47
C GLY A 341 18.93 -7.87 -24.66
N TRP A 342 18.01 -7.41 -23.81
CA TRP A 342 17.24 -8.30 -22.94
C TRP A 342 16.20 -9.13 -23.71
N ASN A 343 16.10 -10.42 -23.39
CA ASN A 343 15.09 -11.31 -23.92
C ASN A 343 13.91 -11.42 -22.95
N ILE A 344 12.81 -10.73 -23.26
CA ILE A 344 11.58 -10.73 -22.45
C ILE A 344 10.50 -11.70 -22.96
N SER A 345 10.84 -12.67 -23.82
CA SER A 345 9.85 -13.50 -24.53
C SER A 345 8.94 -14.36 -23.63
N LEU A 346 9.31 -14.56 -22.35
CA LEU A 346 8.50 -15.26 -21.35
C LEU A 346 7.68 -14.31 -20.45
N ALA A 347 7.96 -13.01 -20.49
CA ALA A 347 7.24 -12.02 -19.69
C ALA A 347 5.77 -11.91 -20.17
N ARG A 348 4.84 -12.03 -19.23
CA ARG A 348 3.40 -11.91 -19.50
C ARG A 348 2.84 -10.51 -19.22
N SER A 349 3.50 -9.75 -18.35
CA SER A 349 3.05 -8.43 -17.94
C SER A 349 4.23 -7.47 -17.85
N LEU A 350 4.07 -6.30 -18.46
CA LEU A 350 4.96 -5.16 -18.33
C LEU A 350 4.37 -4.06 -17.43
N THR A 351 3.32 -4.39 -16.65
CA THR A 351 2.61 -3.43 -15.80
C THR A 351 3.58 -2.55 -15.01
N PHE A 352 3.42 -1.23 -15.15
CA PHE A 352 4.18 -0.18 -14.44
C PHE A 352 5.71 -0.27 -14.54
N MET A 353 6.28 -1.04 -15.47
CA MET A 353 7.71 -1.33 -15.48
C MET A 353 8.58 -0.06 -15.50
N PHE A 354 8.16 1.00 -16.20
CA PHE A 354 8.84 2.30 -16.29
C PHE A 354 7.98 3.47 -15.81
N LYS A 355 6.93 3.22 -15.01
CA LYS A 355 6.12 4.29 -14.44
C LYS A 355 6.99 5.27 -13.66
N GLU A 356 6.90 6.57 -13.91
CA GLU A 356 7.72 7.63 -13.30
C GLU A 356 9.26 7.47 -13.50
N ALA A 357 9.72 6.62 -14.43
CA ALA A 357 11.13 6.55 -14.83
C ALA A 357 11.48 7.73 -15.76
N GLN A 358 11.53 8.93 -15.17
CA GLN A 358 11.53 10.21 -15.91
C GLN A 358 12.66 10.37 -16.93
N ALA A 359 13.84 9.79 -16.67
CA ALA A 359 15.00 9.87 -17.57
C ALA A 359 15.04 8.77 -18.64
N PHE A 360 14.21 7.72 -18.55
CA PHE A 360 14.33 6.54 -19.38
C PHE A 360 13.97 6.85 -20.85
N ASN A 361 14.92 6.62 -21.76
CA ASN A 361 14.73 6.81 -23.20
C ASN A 361 15.66 5.91 -24.03
N GLN A 362 15.85 4.65 -23.61
CA GLN A 362 16.72 3.68 -24.30
C GLN A 362 15.95 2.81 -25.30
N ASP A 363 16.64 2.41 -26.36
CA ASP A 363 16.05 1.60 -27.44
C ASP A 363 15.64 0.21 -26.92
N ILE A 364 14.36 -0.09 -27.04
CA ILE A 364 13.73 -1.38 -26.69
C ILE A 364 12.92 -1.95 -27.86
N SER A 365 13.17 -1.45 -29.07
CA SER A 365 12.48 -1.86 -30.31
C SER A 365 12.59 -3.35 -30.59
N ARG A 366 13.70 -3.98 -30.17
CA ARG A 366 14.02 -5.40 -30.43
C ARG A 366 13.43 -6.38 -29.44
N TRP A 367 12.74 -5.91 -28.40
CA TRP A 367 12.12 -6.79 -27.42
C TRP A 367 11.01 -7.65 -28.05
N ASN A 368 11.03 -8.94 -27.75
CA ASN A 368 9.96 -9.84 -28.16
C ASN A 368 8.76 -9.75 -27.20
N THR A 369 7.77 -8.94 -27.55
CA THR A 369 6.55 -8.74 -26.76
C THR A 369 5.43 -9.74 -27.04
N SER A 370 5.67 -10.80 -27.84
CA SER A 370 4.59 -11.71 -28.31
C SER A 370 3.83 -12.46 -27.21
N SER A 371 4.40 -12.53 -26.01
CA SER A 371 3.80 -13.19 -24.83
C SER A 371 3.12 -12.20 -23.87
N VAL A 372 3.29 -10.90 -24.09
CA VAL A 372 2.77 -9.85 -23.20
C VAL A 372 1.26 -9.73 -23.36
N ILE A 373 0.57 -9.68 -22.22
CA ILE A 373 -0.89 -9.57 -22.10
C ILE A 373 -1.27 -8.20 -21.52
N SER A 374 -0.44 -7.63 -20.63
CA SER A 374 -0.70 -6.32 -20.03
C SER A 374 0.47 -5.36 -20.21
N MET A 375 0.17 -4.15 -20.67
CA MET A 375 1.06 -2.98 -20.73
C MET A 375 0.52 -1.82 -19.88
N PHE A 376 -0.31 -2.13 -18.89
CA PHE A 376 -0.92 -1.16 -17.98
C PHE A 376 0.12 -0.23 -17.34
N GLY A 377 -0.01 1.07 -17.59
CA GLY A 377 0.86 2.11 -17.06
C GLY A 377 2.36 1.91 -17.36
N LEU A 378 2.72 1.19 -18.43
CA LEU A 378 4.12 0.84 -18.74
C LEU A 378 5.05 2.06 -18.72
N PHE A 379 4.64 3.16 -19.36
CA PHE A 379 5.39 4.43 -19.46
C PHE A 379 4.62 5.60 -18.83
N GLU A 380 3.73 5.33 -17.86
CA GLU A 380 3.01 6.39 -17.14
C GLU A 380 4.02 7.37 -16.51
N ASP A 381 3.94 8.66 -16.84
CA ASP A 381 4.87 9.72 -16.42
C ASP A 381 6.37 9.45 -16.73
N ALA A 382 6.67 8.59 -17.71
CA ALA A 382 8.01 8.46 -18.29
C ALA A 382 8.28 9.63 -19.26
N ILE A 383 8.49 10.82 -18.71
CA ILE A 383 8.46 12.11 -19.42
C ILE A 383 9.40 12.16 -20.64
N ALA A 384 10.57 11.53 -20.58
CA ALA A 384 11.58 11.55 -21.65
C ALA A 384 11.41 10.46 -22.73
N PHE A 385 10.57 9.44 -22.50
CA PHE A 385 10.50 8.27 -23.36
C PHE A 385 9.92 8.60 -24.74
N ASN A 386 10.68 8.31 -25.80
CA ASN A 386 10.26 8.53 -27.19
C ASN A 386 10.98 7.59 -28.18
N GLN A 387 11.24 6.35 -27.79
CA GLN A 387 11.90 5.36 -28.66
C GLN A 387 10.92 4.60 -29.53
N ASP A 388 11.35 4.26 -30.76
CA ASP A 388 10.52 3.55 -31.73
C ASP A 388 10.19 2.13 -31.24
N ILE A 389 8.90 1.89 -31.03
CA ILE A 389 8.32 0.61 -30.59
C ILE A 389 7.24 0.14 -31.57
N SER A 390 7.23 0.68 -32.79
CA SER A 390 6.30 0.31 -33.86
C SER A 390 6.35 -1.19 -34.20
N GLY A 391 7.51 -1.81 -34.03
CA GLY A 391 7.76 -3.23 -34.31
C GLY A 391 7.28 -4.22 -33.24
N TRP A 392 6.74 -3.76 -32.12
CA TRP A 392 6.26 -4.65 -31.06
C TRP A 392 5.05 -5.48 -31.50
N ASN A 393 5.03 -6.75 -31.08
CA ASN A 393 3.87 -7.62 -31.27
C ASN A 393 2.88 -7.42 -30.12
N THR A 394 1.76 -6.77 -30.41
CA THR A 394 0.71 -6.46 -29.43
C THR A 394 -0.52 -7.37 -29.54
N ALA A 395 -0.48 -8.42 -30.38
CA ALA A 395 -1.66 -9.22 -30.73
C ALA A 395 -2.33 -9.93 -29.53
N ARG A 396 -1.63 -10.07 -28.39
CA ARG A 396 -2.16 -10.67 -27.16
C ARG A 396 -2.42 -9.66 -26.04
N VAL A 397 -2.08 -8.39 -26.26
CA VAL A 397 -2.20 -7.35 -25.25
C VAL A 397 -3.68 -6.98 -25.09
N SER A 398 -4.22 -7.20 -23.89
CA SER A 398 -5.60 -6.88 -23.54
C SER A 398 -5.76 -5.54 -22.82
N SER A 399 -4.69 -5.03 -22.20
CA SER A 399 -4.70 -3.74 -21.50
C SER A 399 -3.52 -2.85 -21.89
N MET A 400 -3.83 -1.64 -22.34
CA MET A 400 -2.88 -0.52 -22.56
C MET A 400 -3.32 0.74 -21.79
N GLU A 401 -4.14 0.57 -20.77
CA GLU A 401 -4.60 1.68 -19.95
C GLU A 401 -3.42 2.41 -19.29
N TYR A 402 -3.46 3.74 -19.27
CA TYR A 402 -2.39 4.64 -18.83
C TYR A 402 -1.00 4.38 -19.47
N MET A 403 -0.89 3.56 -20.51
CA MET A 403 0.40 3.10 -21.03
C MET A 403 1.38 4.25 -21.32
N PHE A 404 0.90 5.38 -21.83
CA PHE A 404 1.66 6.61 -22.09
C PHE A 404 1.07 7.84 -21.37
N TYR A 405 0.29 7.63 -20.30
CA TYR A 405 -0.27 8.75 -19.55
C TYR A 405 0.84 9.66 -19.06
N GLY A 406 0.82 10.95 -19.39
CA GLY A 406 1.86 11.90 -18.97
C GLY A 406 3.24 11.68 -19.60
N ALA A 407 3.42 10.75 -20.55
CA ALA A 407 4.66 10.56 -21.31
C ALA A 407 4.85 11.71 -22.32
N ARG A 408 5.27 12.87 -21.82
CA ARG A 408 5.19 14.15 -22.57
C ARG A 408 5.97 14.16 -23.89
N ALA A 409 7.09 13.45 -23.97
CA ALA A 409 7.91 13.39 -25.18
C ALA A 409 7.44 12.35 -26.21
N PHE A 410 6.58 11.39 -25.83
CA PHE A 410 6.24 10.26 -26.69
C PHE A 410 5.46 10.70 -27.93
N ASN A 411 5.97 10.36 -29.11
CA ASN A 411 5.33 10.65 -30.40
C ASN A 411 5.74 9.66 -31.50
N GLN A 412 5.88 8.38 -31.16
CA GLN A 412 6.23 7.34 -32.14
C GLN A 412 5.01 6.73 -32.79
N ASP A 413 5.14 6.33 -34.06
CA ASP A 413 4.05 5.73 -34.83
C ASP A 413 3.72 4.32 -34.31
N VAL A 414 2.53 4.18 -33.72
CA VAL A 414 1.99 2.91 -33.21
C VAL A 414 0.81 2.41 -34.03
N SER A 415 0.54 3.03 -35.18
CA SER A 415 -0.59 2.67 -36.06
C SER A 415 -0.52 1.23 -36.58
N GLY A 416 0.68 0.65 -36.63
CA GLY A 416 0.93 -0.73 -37.04
C GLY A 416 0.59 -1.81 -36.00
N TRP A 417 0.30 -1.43 -34.76
CA TRP A 417 0.01 -2.40 -33.69
C TRP A 417 -1.28 -3.17 -33.95
N ASN A 418 -1.25 -4.47 -33.62
CA ASN A 418 -2.44 -5.30 -33.62
C ASN A 418 -3.19 -5.11 -32.31
N ILE A 419 -4.35 -4.47 -32.37
CA ILE A 419 -5.20 -4.17 -31.21
C ILE A 419 -6.44 -5.09 -31.10
N THR A 420 -6.51 -6.19 -31.84
CA THR A 420 -7.72 -7.06 -31.84
C THR A 420 -8.06 -7.67 -30.48
N SER A 421 -7.08 -7.82 -29.60
CA SER A 421 -7.27 -8.33 -28.24
C SER A 421 -7.41 -7.23 -27.19
N LEU A 422 -7.25 -5.97 -27.58
CA LEU A 422 -7.29 -4.83 -26.68
C LEU A 422 -8.71 -4.63 -26.16
N SER A 423 -8.90 -4.75 -24.85
CA SER A 423 -10.18 -4.53 -24.19
C SER A 423 -10.24 -3.20 -23.42
N ASP A 424 -9.09 -2.60 -23.10
CA ASP A 424 -9.04 -1.33 -22.36
C ASP A 424 -7.86 -0.46 -22.85
N ALA A 425 -8.20 0.73 -23.34
CA ALA A 425 -7.28 1.77 -23.81
C ALA A 425 -7.47 3.10 -23.06
N SER A 426 -8.11 3.05 -21.89
CA SER A 426 -8.47 4.24 -21.13
C SER A 426 -7.24 5.06 -20.76
N SER A 427 -7.30 6.37 -21.01
CA SER A 427 -6.23 7.33 -20.72
C SER A 427 -4.86 6.97 -21.32
N MET A 428 -4.81 6.11 -22.35
CA MET A 428 -3.57 5.57 -22.89
C MET A 428 -2.57 6.67 -23.33
N PHE A 429 -3.03 7.73 -23.97
CA PHE A 429 -2.21 8.89 -24.39
C PHE A 429 -2.63 10.19 -23.70
N GLU A 430 -3.36 10.09 -22.59
CA GLU A 430 -3.76 11.28 -21.87
C GLU A 430 -2.52 12.03 -21.36
N ASN A 431 -2.50 13.36 -21.51
CA ASN A 431 -1.36 14.22 -21.17
C ASN A 431 -0.05 13.88 -21.93
N ALA A 432 -0.08 13.02 -22.96
CA ALA A 432 1.05 12.80 -23.87
C ALA A 432 1.16 13.99 -24.84
N GLN A 433 1.75 15.08 -24.37
CA GLN A 433 1.71 16.40 -25.02
C GLN A 433 2.29 16.44 -26.43
N SER A 434 3.25 15.56 -26.75
CA SER A 434 3.84 15.47 -28.09
C SER A 434 3.12 14.51 -29.02
N PHE A 435 2.25 13.63 -28.50
CA PHE A 435 1.65 12.55 -29.27
C PHE A 435 0.62 13.07 -30.28
N ASN A 436 0.92 12.94 -31.57
CA ASN A 436 0.05 13.38 -32.68
C ASN A 436 0.22 12.47 -33.91
N GLN A 437 0.01 11.17 -33.73
CA GLN A 437 0.14 10.15 -34.78
C GLN A 437 -1.21 9.79 -35.40
N ASP A 438 -1.20 9.35 -36.66
CA ASP A 438 -2.39 8.87 -37.37
C ASP A 438 -2.75 7.45 -36.91
N LEU A 439 -3.81 7.32 -36.11
CA LEU A 439 -4.27 6.02 -35.61
C LEU A 439 -5.48 5.47 -36.38
N CYS A 440 -5.72 5.92 -37.61
CA CYS A 440 -6.88 5.52 -38.38
C CYS A 440 -7.02 4.00 -38.55
N SER A 441 -5.90 3.27 -38.66
CA SER A 441 -5.87 1.81 -38.80
C SER A 441 -6.57 1.07 -37.66
N TRP A 442 -6.69 1.69 -36.48
CA TRP A 442 -7.28 1.09 -35.29
C TRP A 442 -8.81 1.08 -35.31
N LYS A 443 -9.44 1.93 -36.13
CA LYS A 443 -10.89 2.19 -36.17
C LYS A 443 -11.79 0.95 -36.21
N HIS A 444 -11.36 -0.14 -36.83
CA HIS A 444 -12.22 -1.34 -36.91
C HIS A 444 -12.14 -2.26 -35.69
N ASN A 445 -11.06 -2.19 -34.92
CA ASN A 445 -10.78 -3.12 -33.81
C ASN A 445 -10.63 -2.38 -32.46
N PHE A 446 -11.04 -1.11 -32.41
CA PHE A 446 -10.86 -0.26 -31.23
C PHE A 446 -11.91 -0.55 -30.15
N PRO A 447 -11.54 -0.62 -28.85
CA PRO A 447 -12.47 -0.86 -27.75
C PRO A 447 -13.23 0.41 -27.36
N TYR A 448 -14.22 0.81 -28.16
CA TYR A 448 -15.01 2.04 -27.98
C TYR A 448 -15.63 2.19 -26.57
N ASP A 449 -16.07 1.09 -25.97
CA ASP A 449 -16.71 1.10 -24.65
C ASP A 449 -15.72 1.20 -23.47
N SER A 450 -14.41 1.17 -23.74
CA SER A 450 -13.36 1.10 -22.71
C SER A 450 -12.09 1.82 -23.15
N ALA A 451 -12.25 3.07 -23.61
CA ALA A 451 -11.15 3.91 -24.08
C ALA A 451 -11.29 5.37 -23.60
N SER A 452 -11.90 5.58 -22.44
CA SER A 452 -12.19 6.91 -21.93
C SER A 452 -10.93 7.76 -21.81
N PHE A 453 -10.99 9.01 -22.28
CA PHE A 453 -9.90 10.00 -22.21
C PHE A 453 -8.64 9.65 -22.97
N ILE A 454 -8.68 8.67 -23.88
CA ILE A 454 -7.49 8.18 -24.58
C ILE A 454 -6.58 9.29 -25.14
N PHE A 455 -7.13 10.39 -25.67
CA PHE A 455 -6.37 11.50 -26.26
C PHE A 455 -6.46 12.81 -25.47
N TYR A 456 -7.02 12.79 -24.25
CA TYR A 456 -7.25 14.01 -23.49
C TYR A 456 -5.93 14.76 -23.23
N ASN A 457 -5.89 16.07 -23.51
CA ASN A 457 -4.69 16.91 -23.37
C ASN A 457 -3.42 16.38 -24.09
N SER A 458 -3.57 15.49 -25.06
CA SER A 458 -2.49 15.03 -25.93
C SER A 458 -2.14 16.08 -27.00
N GLY A 459 -1.10 15.80 -27.80
CA GLY A 459 -0.76 16.54 -29.00
C GLY A 459 -1.72 16.33 -30.18
N CYS A 460 -2.69 15.41 -30.07
CA CYS A 460 -3.58 15.04 -31.17
C CYS A 460 -4.41 16.22 -31.69
N THR A 461 -4.62 16.26 -33.01
CA THR A 461 -5.54 17.23 -33.63
C THR A 461 -6.99 17.02 -33.17
N PHE A 462 -7.39 15.75 -32.98
CA PHE A 462 -8.70 15.36 -32.46
C PHE A 462 -8.47 14.67 -31.11
N LYS A 463 -9.10 15.20 -30.05
CA LYS A 463 -8.81 14.81 -28.65
C LYS A 463 -9.99 14.16 -27.94
N ASP A 464 -11.17 14.18 -28.57
CA ASP A 464 -12.36 13.56 -28.02
C ASP A 464 -12.19 12.05 -28.02
N THR A 465 -12.74 11.40 -27.00
CA THR A 465 -12.80 9.94 -26.93
C THR A 465 -13.57 9.41 -28.13
N PRO A 466 -13.00 8.51 -28.95
CA PRO A 466 -13.76 7.84 -30.00
C PRO A 466 -14.90 7.02 -29.37
N ILE A 467 -16.13 7.27 -29.80
CA ILE A 467 -17.33 6.57 -29.30
C ILE A 467 -17.85 5.51 -30.28
N ASP A 468 -17.44 5.58 -31.54
CA ASP A 468 -17.78 4.62 -32.58
C ASP A 468 -16.84 4.71 -33.79
N SER A 469 -17.08 3.85 -34.79
CA SER A 469 -16.32 3.87 -36.04
C SER A 469 -16.46 5.17 -36.85
N SER A 470 -17.41 6.06 -36.59
CA SER A 470 -17.52 7.35 -37.27
C SER A 470 -16.64 8.44 -36.64
N SER A 471 -16.14 8.19 -35.43
CA SER A 471 -15.34 9.14 -34.65
C SER A 471 -14.01 9.47 -35.33
N ALA A 472 -13.51 10.69 -35.08
CA ALA A 472 -12.15 11.05 -35.45
C ALA A 472 -11.14 10.27 -34.58
N PHE A 473 -9.97 9.99 -35.14
CA PHE A 473 -8.85 9.37 -34.42
C PHE A 473 -7.71 10.39 -34.32
N CYS A 474 -6.73 10.16 -33.44
CA CYS A 474 -5.57 11.04 -33.34
C CYS A 474 -4.99 11.36 -34.74
N ALA A 475 -4.71 12.64 -35.00
CA ALA A 475 -4.26 13.20 -36.28
C ALA A 475 -5.09 12.88 -37.55
N ALA A 476 -6.20 12.13 -37.45
CA ALA A 476 -7.05 11.71 -38.57
C ALA A 476 -8.51 12.15 -38.38
N GLY A 477 -9.09 12.77 -39.41
CA GLY A 477 -10.50 13.19 -39.35
C GLY A 477 -11.48 12.01 -39.24
N PRO A 478 -12.79 12.28 -39.02
CA PRO A 478 -13.85 11.25 -38.88
C PRO A 478 -13.87 10.18 -39.99
N ASN A 479 -13.54 10.61 -41.22
CA ASN A 479 -13.51 9.74 -42.39
C ASN A 479 -12.14 9.11 -42.67
N CYS A 480 -11.16 9.25 -41.77
CA CYS A 480 -9.84 8.65 -41.97
C CYS A 480 -9.13 9.11 -43.26
N VAL A 481 -9.40 10.34 -43.71
CA VAL A 481 -8.78 10.91 -44.91
C VAL A 481 -7.62 11.80 -44.48
N VAL A 482 -6.40 11.35 -44.77
CA VAL A 482 -5.16 12.10 -44.52
C VAL A 482 -5.24 13.45 -45.24
N LYS A 483 -5.12 14.57 -44.51
CA LYS A 483 -4.79 15.85 -45.15
C LYS A 483 -3.31 15.80 -45.53
N SER A 484 -3.02 15.68 -46.82
CA SER A 484 -1.67 15.78 -47.35
C SER A 484 -1.06 17.18 -47.09
N ASN A 485 0.23 17.19 -46.76
CA ASN A 485 1.05 18.33 -46.33
C ASN A 485 0.94 19.64 -47.14
N SER A 486 0.94 20.79 -46.43
CA SER A 486 1.89 21.96 -46.53
C SER A 486 1.22 23.32 -46.13
N PRO A 487 1.95 24.45 -45.94
CA PRO A 487 2.42 24.94 -44.63
C PRO A 487 1.87 26.33 -44.22
N SER A 488 2.20 26.73 -42.98
CA SER A 488 2.18 28.11 -42.45
C SER A 488 0.81 28.79 -42.20
N MET A 489 0.61 29.15 -40.93
CA MET A 489 -0.50 29.92 -40.37
C MET A 489 -0.80 31.24 -41.12
N ARG A 490 -2.10 31.52 -41.33
CA ARG A 490 -2.74 32.85 -41.17
C ARG A 490 -4.26 32.72 -40.99
N PRO A 491 -4.96 33.74 -40.43
CA PRO A 491 -6.09 33.52 -39.52
C PRO A 491 -7.42 33.27 -40.24
N LEU A 492 -8.26 32.42 -39.65
CA LEU A 492 -9.61 32.10 -40.10
C LEU A 492 -10.55 33.31 -40.03
N LYS A 493 -11.17 33.65 -41.16
CA LYS A 493 -12.39 34.46 -41.22
C LYS A 493 -13.59 33.61 -40.77
N LYS A 494 -14.45 34.20 -39.93
CA LYS A 494 -15.76 33.69 -39.50
C LYS A 494 -16.62 33.20 -40.68
N PRO A 495 -17.34 32.07 -40.55
CA PRO A 495 -18.44 31.75 -41.44
C PRO A 495 -19.70 32.52 -41.02
N THR A 496 -20.30 33.20 -41.99
CA THR A 496 -21.68 33.69 -41.94
C THR A 496 -22.63 32.55 -42.31
N TYR A 497 -23.55 32.20 -41.42
CA TYR A 497 -24.71 31.36 -41.76
C TYR A 497 -25.97 32.23 -41.94
N SER A 498 -26.66 32.02 -43.06
CA SER A 498 -28.00 32.54 -43.32
C SER A 498 -29.06 31.63 -42.68
N PRO A 499 -30.13 32.18 -42.07
CA PRO A 499 -31.18 31.38 -41.48
C PRO A 499 -32.27 31.05 -42.51
N THR A 500 -32.71 29.79 -42.53
CA THR A 500 -34.03 29.44 -43.08
C THR A 500 -34.90 29.02 -41.91
N THR A 501 -36.06 29.67 -41.81
CA THR A 501 -37.01 29.66 -40.71
C THR A 501 -37.74 28.33 -40.54
N SER A 502 -37.76 27.84 -39.30
CA SER A 502 -38.94 27.19 -38.70
C SER A 502 -39.15 27.84 -37.33
N LEU A 503 -40.34 28.38 -37.10
CA LEU A 503 -40.72 29.08 -35.88
C LEU A 503 -40.90 28.09 -34.72
N THR A 504 -39.90 28.04 -33.84
CA THR A 504 -40.08 27.69 -32.42
C THR A 504 -39.42 28.78 -31.58
N GLN A 505 -40.03 29.08 -30.43
CA GLN A 505 -39.77 30.24 -29.57
C GLN A 505 -38.27 30.57 -29.36
N LYS A 506 -37.93 31.87 -29.44
CA LYS A 506 -36.65 32.39 -28.93
C LYS A 506 -36.50 31.92 -27.47
N PRO A 507 -35.45 31.19 -27.08
CA PRO A 507 -35.23 30.82 -25.69
C PRO A 507 -35.17 32.07 -24.81
N PRO A 508 -35.53 31.97 -23.52
CA PRO A 508 -35.35 33.05 -22.55
C PRO A 508 -33.89 33.58 -22.58
N GLU A 509 -33.69 34.85 -22.24
CA GLU A 509 -32.33 35.41 -22.09
C GLU A 509 -31.51 34.55 -21.11
N ASN A 510 -30.29 34.20 -21.49
CA ASN A 510 -29.33 33.35 -20.76
C ASN A 510 -29.58 31.82 -20.75
N CYS A 511 -30.43 31.28 -21.64
CA CYS A 511 -30.58 29.84 -21.83
C CYS A 511 -29.62 29.25 -22.88
N PHE A 512 -28.84 28.26 -22.46
CA PHE A 512 -27.99 27.45 -23.34
C PHE A 512 -28.77 26.25 -23.89
N VAL A 513 -28.65 26.00 -25.20
CA VAL A 513 -29.34 24.91 -25.90
C VAL A 513 -28.38 23.81 -26.35
N ILE A 514 -27.09 24.14 -26.52
CA ILE A 514 -26.03 23.19 -26.89
C ILE A 514 -24.82 23.31 -25.96
N LYS A 515 -24.10 22.21 -25.77
CA LYS A 515 -22.92 22.14 -24.88
C LYS A 515 -21.82 23.11 -25.28
N ASP A 516 -21.53 23.24 -26.58
CA ASP A 516 -20.42 24.07 -27.07
C ASP A 516 -20.56 25.54 -26.64
N ASP A 517 -21.77 26.08 -26.68
CA ASP A 517 -22.05 27.45 -26.26
C ASP A 517 -21.87 27.61 -24.73
N LEU A 518 -22.34 26.62 -23.95
CA LEU A 518 -22.13 26.60 -22.50
C LEU A 518 -20.64 26.48 -22.15
N GLN A 519 -19.92 25.57 -22.80
CA GLN A 519 -18.49 25.36 -22.60
C GLN A 519 -17.68 26.61 -22.97
N ALA A 520 -18.03 27.29 -24.07
CA ALA A 520 -17.40 28.54 -24.47
C ALA A 520 -17.67 29.66 -23.45
N ALA A 521 -18.89 29.74 -22.92
CA ALA A 521 -19.24 30.69 -21.87
C ALA A 521 -18.51 30.39 -20.55
N VAL A 522 -18.43 29.11 -20.12
CA VAL A 522 -17.65 28.69 -18.95
C VAL A 522 -16.17 29.05 -19.11
N ASN A 523 -15.57 28.73 -20.27
CA ASN A 523 -14.18 29.09 -20.55
C ASN A 523 -13.97 30.61 -20.49
N SER A 524 -14.84 31.39 -21.15
CA SER A 524 -14.76 32.85 -21.12
C SER A 524 -14.92 33.40 -19.70
N PHE A 525 -15.84 32.84 -18.90
CA PHE A 525 -16.05 33.24 -17.52
C PHE A 525 -14.78 33.06 -16.67
N ILE A 526 -14.12 31.92 -16.83
CA ILE A 526 -12.90 31.58 -16.09
C ILE A 526 -11.71 32.41 -16.59
N ASP A 527 -11.52 32.49 -17.91
CA ASP A 527 -10.38 33.19 -18.53
C ASP A 527 -10.44 34.71 -18.29
N GLU A 528 -11.64 35.28 -18.22
CA GLU A 528 -11.87 36.70 -17.90
C GLU A 528 -11.80 36.99 -16.38
N GLY A 529 -11.66 35.96 -15.53
CA GLY A 529 -11.61 36.12 -14.08
C GLY A 529 -12.91 36.67 -13.48
N CYS A 530 -14.05 36.32 -14.06
CA CYS A 530 -15.36 36.87 -13.72
C CYS A 530 -15.78 36.62 -12.26
N SER A 531 -15.27 35.56 -11.64
CA SER A 531 -15.39 35.28 -10.20
C SER A 531 -15.05 36.49 -9.31
N ALA A 532 -14.02 37.25 -9.68
CA ALA A 532 -13.55 38.41 -8.92
C ALA A 532 -14.08 39.75 -9.45
N ASN A 533 -14.77 39.75 -10.60
CA ASN A 533 -15.19 40.96 -11.30
C ASN A 533 -16.61 40.83 -11.88
N SER A 534 -17.58 41.40 -11.17
CA SER A 534 -18.99 41.43 -11.58
C SER A 534 -19.28 42.25 -12.86
N SER A 535 -18.30 42.99 -13.38
CA SER A 535 -18.40 43.79 -14.61
C SER A 535 -17.69 43.15 -15.81
N CYS A 536 -17.26 41.88 -15.72
CA CYS A 536 -16.60 41.22 -16.84
C CYS A 536 -17.54 41.07 -18.06
N PRO A 537 -16.98 40.98 -19.29
CA PRO A 537 -17.77 40.83 -20.52
C PRO A 537 -18.74 39.65 -20.50
N THR A 538 -18.32 38.49 -19.99
CA THR A 538 -19.16 37.29 -19.91
C THR A 538 -20.35 37.47 -18.98
N VAL A 539 -20.16 38.09 -17.81
CA VAL A 539 -21.27 38.42 -16.89
C VAL A 539 -22.20 39.47 -17.49
N THR A 540 -21.67 40.43 -18.25
CA THR A 540 -22.50 41.43 -18.96
C THR A 540 -23.35 40.77 -20.04
N ARG A 541 -22.84 39.71 -20.68
CA ARG A 541 -23.49 39.03 -21.80
C ARG A 541 -24.51 37.97 -21.36
N TRP A 542 -24.19 37.19 -20.32
CA TRP A 542 -24.93 36.01 -19.90
C TRP A 542 -25.46 36.07 -18.46
N GLY A 543 -25.20 37.16 -17.74
CA GLY A 543 -25.45 37.26 -16.30
C GLY A 543 -24.45 36.47 -15.46
N ARG A 544 -24.66 36.48 -14.13
CA ARG A 544 -23.86 35.69 -13.18
C ARG A 544 -24.06 34.19 -13.41
N ILE A 545 -22.99 33.41 -13.27
CA ILE A 545 -22.99 31.97 -13.55
C ILE A 545 -24.04 31.19 -12.77
N GLU A 546 -24.34 31.61 -11.53
CA GLU A 546 -25.38 31.05 -10.67
C GLU A 546 -26.81 31.11 -11.27
N ASN A 547 -27.03 32.01 -12.24
CA ASN A 547 -28.34 32.26 -12.88
C ASN A 547 -28.40 31.76 -14.34
N TRP A 548 -27.39 31.05 -14.81
CA TRP A 548 -27.38 30.53 -16.18
C TRP A 548 -28.44 29.43 -16.35
N CYS A 549 -29.20 29.52 -17.44
CA CYS A 549 -30.24 28.55 -17.73
C CYS A 549 -29.66 27.37 -18.52
N THR A 550 -29.62 26.20 -17.87
CA THR A 550 -29.03 24.95 -18.40
C THR A 550 -30.06 23.88 -18.72
N SER A 551 -31.36 24.20 -18.70
CA SER A 551 -32.46 23.22 -18.72
C SER A 551 -32.57 22.36 -19.99
N HIS A 552 -31.87 22.71 -21.07
CA HIS A 552 -31.85 21.97 -22.34
C HIS A 552 -30.54 21.19 -22.55
N ILE A 553 -29.57 21.30 -21.64
CA ILE A 553 -28.26 20.69 -21.80
C ILE A 553 -28.35 19.22 -21.39
N GLU A 554 -28.07 18.32 -22.33
CA GLU A 554 -28.03 16.87 -22.09
C GLU A 554 -26.62 16.36 -21.77
N ASP A 555 -25.57 17.11 -22.11
CA ASP A 555 -24.16 16.75 -21.87
C ASP A 555 -23.44 17.90 -21.16
N MET A 556 -23.03 17.66 -19.92
CA MET A 556 -22.24 18.57 -19.08
C MET A 556 -20.81 18.07 -18.87
N SER A 557 -20.40 17.04 -19.62
CA SER A 557 -19.12 16.41 -19.42
C SER A 557 -17.96 17.39 -19.68
N GLY A 558 -16.99 17.40 -18.78
CA GLY A 558 -15.77 18.22 -18.88
C GLY A 558 -15.88 19.72 -18.66
N LEU A 559 -17.06 20.27 -18.34
CA LEU A 559 -17.27 21.72 -18.30
C LEU A 559 -16.22 22.48 -17.47
N PHE A 560 -15.81 21.92 -16.32
CA PHE A 560 -14.85 22.52 -15.39
C PHE A 560 -13.55 21.71 -15.23
N ALA A 561 -13.25 20.80 -16.15
CA ALA A 561 -12.06 19.96 -16.07
C ALA A 561 -10.77 20.81 -16.10
N TYR A 562 -9.87 20.56 -15.16
CA TYR A 562 -8.58 21.23 -14.94
C TYR A 562 -8.69 22.74 -14.69
N LYS A 563 -9.86 23.20 -14.24
CA LYS A 563 -10.10 24.61 -13.93
C LYS A 563 -9.99 24.88 -12.43
N LEU A 564 -9.39 26.01 -12.07
CA LEU A 564 -9.49 26.56 -10.71
C LEU A 564 -10.85 27.21 -10.52
N PHE A 565 -11.89 26.39 -10.40
CA PHE A 565 -13.27 26.81 -10.35
C PHE A 565 -13.92 26.44 -9.01
N ASN A 566 -14.61 27.38 -8.37
CA ASN A 566 -15.32 27.15 -7.12
C ASN A 566 -16.51 28.13 -6.93
N GLU A 567 -17.20 28.51 -8.02
CA GLU A 567 -18.36 29.40 -7.96
C GLU A 567 -19.68 28.64 -7.79
N ASP A 568 -20.68 29.30 -7.21
CA ASP A 568 -22.00 28.72 -6.98
C ASP A 568 -22.72 28.38 -8.31
N ILE A 569 -23.03 27.10 -8.45
CA ILE A 569 -23.79 26.50 -9.55
C ILE A 569 -24.96 25.64 -9.03
N SER A 570 -25.32 25.81 -7.76
CA SER A 570 -26.39 25.06 -7.11
C SER A 570 -27.76 25.27 -7.78
N GLY A 571 -27.96 26.43 -8.42
CA GLY A 571 -29.18 26.80 -9.13
C GLY A 571 -29.32 26.25 -10.56
N TRP A 572 -28.31 25.56 -11.08
CA TRP A 572 -28.38 24.99 -12.43
C TRP A 572 -29.45 23.90 -12.53
N ASN A 573 -30.19 23.90 -13.64
CA ASN A 573 -31.17 22.86 -13.92
C ASN A 573 -30.48 21.71 -14.68
N THR A 574 -30.35 20.56 -14.03
CA THR A 574 -29.70 19.36 -14.56
C THR A 574 -30.67 18.25 -15.00
N SER A 575 -31.99 18.51 -14.97
CA SER A 575 -33.03 17.48 -15.22
C SER A 575 -33.02 16.88 -16.63
N ALA A 576 -32.31 17.51 -17.57
CA ALA A 576 -32.11 17.00 -18.93
C ALA A 576 -30.77 16.26 -19.12
N VAL A 577 -29.84 16.35 -18.16
CA VAL A 577 -28.46 15.88 -18.31
C VAL A 577 -28.42 14.35 -18.27
N LYS A 578 -27.68 13.78 -19.22
CA LYS A 578 -27.42 12.34 -19.37
C LYS A 578 -25.94 12.00 -19.12
N ASP A 579 -25.03 12.92 -19.41
CA ASP A 579 -23.58 12.75 -19.23
C ASP A 579 -23.00 13.87 -18.34
N MET A 580 -22.43 13.48 -17.19
CA MET A 580 -21.70 14.35 -16.26
C MET A 580 -20.23 13.93 -16.12
N SER A 581 -19.74 13.06 -16.99
CA SER A 581 -18.39 12.52 -16.89
C SER A 581 -17.34 13.64 -16.86
N TYR A 582 -16.27 13.42 -16.09
CA TYR A 582 -15.11 14.31 -15.94
C TYR A 582 -15.41 15.81 -15.70
N MET A 583 -16.62 16.16 -15.30
CA MET A 583 -17.07 17.55 -15.22
C MET A 583 -16.19 18.41 -14.30
N PHE A 584 -15.71 17.85 -13.19
CA PHE A 584 -14.85 18.51 -12.20
C PHE A 584 -13.48 17.84 -12.06
N ARG A 585 -13.02 17.10 -13.08
CA ARG A 585 -11.70 16.46 -13.06
C ARG A 585 -10.61 17.50 -12.81
N ALA A 586 -9.71 17.27 -11.86
CA ALA A 586 -8.63 18.17 -11.44
C ALA A 586 -9.09 19.60 -11.10
N ALA A 587 -10.38 19.81 -10.81
CA ALA A 587 -10.90 21.06 -10.24
C ALA A 587 -10.59 21.07 -8.73
N SER A 588 -9.30 21.13 -8.41
CA SER A 588 -8.74 20.85 -7.07
C SER A 588 -9.33 21.68 -5.93
N VAL A 589 -9.88 22.87 -6.23
CA VAL A 589 -10.48 23.81 -5.28
C VAL A 589 -12.02 23.75 -5.24
N PHE A 590 -12.66 22.98 -6.12
CA PHE A 590 -14.11 22.91 -6.21
C PHE A 590 -14.72 22.20 -5.00
N ASN A 591 -15.66 22.86 -4.32
CA ASN A 591 -16.37 22.32 -3.16
C ASN A 591 -17.75 22.97 -2.97
N GLN A 592 -18.43 23.34 -4.06
CA GLN A 592 -19.74 23.99 -4.01
C GLN A 592 -20.88 22.98 -3.88
N ASN A 593 -21.95 23.40 -3.18
CA ASN A 593 -23.10 22.53 -2.93
C ASN A 593 -23.88 22.25 -4.22
N ILE A 594 -23.88 20.97 -4.61
CA ILE A 594 -24.59 20.44 -5.77
C ILE A 594 -25.63 19.36 -5.38
N SER A 595 -26.00 19.29 -4.10
CA SER A 595 -26.96 18.30 -3.59
C SER A 595 -28.37 18.46 -4.19
N GLY A 596 -28.66 19.64 -4.75
CA GLY A 596 -29.96 19.99 -5.31
C GLY A 596 -30.16 19.60 -6.78
N TRP A 597 -29.13 19.07 -7.44
CA TRP A 597 -29.20 18.67 -8.83
C TRP A 597 -30.07 17.43 -9.03
N ASP A 598 -30.86 17.44 -10.09
CA ASP A 598 -31.59 16.27 -10.58
C ASP A 598 -30.65 15.43 -11.43
N THR A 599 -30.30 14.23 -10.96
CA THR A 599 -29.42 13.28 -11.64
C THR A 599 -30.17 12.07 -12.20
N SER A 600 -31.51 12.06 -12.15
CA SER A 600 -32.34 10.87 -12.48
C SER A 600 -32.13 10.34 -13.90
N ARG A 601 -31.66 11.19 -14.82
CA ARG A 601 -31.37 10.85 -16.22
C ARG A 601 -29.90 10.63 -16.53
N VAL A 602 -29.00 10.84 -15.57
CA VAL A 602 -27.56 10.71 -15.77
C VAL A 602 -27.21 9.23 -15.78
N SER A 603 -26.61 8.78 -16.89
CA SER A 603 -26.12 7.40 -17.03
C SER A 603 -24.61 7.28 -16.92
N ASN A 604 -23.88 8.38 -17.14
CA ASN A 604 -22.41 8.42 -17.13
C ASN A 604 -21.87 9.43 -16.11
N MET A 605 -21.14 8.94 -15.11
CA MET A 605 -20.46 9.75 -14.07
C MET A 605 -18.96 9.45 -13.97
N GLN A 606 -18.37 8.79 -14.97
CA GLN A 606 -16.95 8.43 -14.93
C GLN A 606 -16.09 9.66 -14.66
N VAL A 607 -15.09 9.54 -13.79
CA VAL A 607 -14.02 10.52 -13.58
C VAL A 607 -14.54 11.89 -13.10
N MET A 608 -15.81 12.02 -12.71
CA MET A 608 -16.45 13.32 -12.45
C MET A 608 -15.69 14.19 -11.44
N PHE A 609 -15.13 13.59 -10.38
CA PHE A 609 -14.38 14.26 -9.32
C PHE A 609 -12.93 13.74 -9.19
N LEU A 610 -12.37 13.13 -10.23
CA LEU A 610 -10.96 12.69 -10.21
C LEU A 610 -10.06 13.89 -9.89
N GLU A 611 -9.21 13.79 -8.87
CA GLU A 611 -8.31 14.87 -8.40
C GLU A 611 -9.02 16.17 -7.96
N ALA A 612 -10.33 16.14 -7.70
CA ALA A 612 -11.05 17.24 -7.03
C ALA A 612 -10.74 17.23 -5.53
N THR A 613 -9.50 17.56 -5.17
CA THR A 613 -8.92 17.30 -3.85
C THR A 613 -9.66 17.94 -2.67
N ALA A 614 -10.36 19.07 -2.88
CA ALA A 614 -11.11 19.78 -1.84
C ALA A 614 -12.60 19.39 -1.78
N PHE A 615 -13.09 18.56 -2.71
CA PHE A 615 -14.51 18.24 -2.82
C PHE A 615 -14.96 17.35 -1.65
N ASN A 616 -16.01 17.75 -0.95
CA ASN A 616 -16.60 17.01 0.17
C ASN A 616 -18.06 17.43 0.46
N GLN A 617 -18.88 17.58 -0.60
CA GLN A 617 -20.29 17.99 -0.47
C GLN A 617 -21.25 16.80 -0.45
N ASP A 618 -22.39 16.99 0.22
CA ASP A 618 -23.43 15.96 0.37
C ASP A 618 -24.07 15.61 -1.00
N LEU A 619 -24.05 14.32 -1.34
CA LEU A 619 -24.61 13.75 -2.57
C LEU A 619 -25.74 12.75 -2.30
N SER A 620 -26.24 12.67 -1.06
CA SER A 620 -27.26 11.70 -0.64
C SER A 620 -28.61 11.85 -1.37
N ARG A 621 -28.86 13.01 -1.98
CA ARG A 621 -30.10 13.31 -2.73
C ARG A 621 -30.04 12.94 -4.21
N TRP A 622 -28.89 12.53 -4.71
CA TRP A 622 -28.75 12.15 -6.11
C TRP A 622 -29.45 10.82 -6.38
N ASP A 623 -30.20 10.79 -7.47
CA ASP A 623 -30.74 9.56 -8.04
C ASP A 623 -29.70 8.96 -8.98
N THR A 624 -29.13 7.82 -8.60
CA THR A 624 -28.10 7.09 -9.36
C THR A 624 -28.67 5.87 -10.09
N SER A 625 -29.99 5.66 -10.10
CA SER A 625 -30.61 4.44 -10.63
C SER A 625 -30.33 4.18 -12.12
N SER A 626 -30.06 5.25 -12.88
CA SER A 626 -29.71 5.22 -14.30
C SER A 626 -28.20 5.09 -14.57
N VAL A 627 -27.33 5.23 -13.55
CA VAL A 627 -25.88 5.24 -13.71
C VAL A 627 -25.36 3.83 -13.96
N THR A 628 -24.61 3.65 -15.04
CA THR A 628 -23.99 2.36 -15.40
C THR A 628 -22.49 2.34 -15.18
N ASP A 629 -21.83 3.50 -15.20
CA ASP A 629 -20.38 3.63 -15.11
C ASP A 629 -19.96 4.66 -14.03
N MET A 630 -19.19 4.18 -13.04
CA MET A 630 -18.62 4.97 -11.94
C MET A 630 -17.08 4.93 -11.93
N PHE A 631 -16.46 4.60 -13.06
CA PHE A 631 -15.00 4.52 -13.21
C PHE A 631 -14.31 5.77 -12.66
N ALA A 632 -13.39 5.58 -11.71
CA ALA A 632 -12.54 6.60 -11.11
C ALA A 632 -13.28 7.88 -10.65
N MET A 633 -14.58 7.79 -10.33
CA MET A 633 -15.42 8.97 -10.04
C MET A 633 -14.84 9.84 -8.91
N PHE A 634 -14.28 9.26 -7.86
CA PHE A 634 -13.67 9.95 -6.71
C PHE A 634 -12.18 9.63 -6.55
N ARG A 635 -11.51 9.18 -7.61
CA ARG A 635 -10.07 8.89 -7.52
C ARG A 635 -9.32 10.16 -7.13
N SER A 636 -8.41 10.08 -6.16
CA SER A 636 -7.67 11.22 -5.61
C SER A 636 -8.53 12.38 -5.09
N ALA A 637 -9.83 12.17 -4.80
CA ALA A 637 -10.68 13.13 -4.09
C ALA A 637 -10.37 13.07 -2.58
N GLN A 638 -9.21 13.60 -2.20
CA GLN A 638 -8.56 13.32 -0.91
C GLN A 638 -9.38 13.68 0.33
N THR A 639 -10.34 14.60 0.24
CA THR A 639 -11.19 15.02 1.37
C THR A 639 -12.59 14.39 1.36
N PHE A 640 -12.98 13.69 0.30
CA PHE A 640 -14.35 13.21 0.13
C PHE A 640 -14.67 12.10 1.14
N ASN A 641 -15.70 12.31 1.96
CA ASN A 641 -16.16 11.33 2.95
C ASN A 641 -17.66 11.49 3.28
N GLN A 642 -18.49 11.84 2.29
CA GLN A 642 -19.93 12.03 2.49
C GLN A 642 -20.71 10.74 2.29
N ASP A 643 -21.83 10.61 3.01
CA ASP A 643 -22.67 9.42 2.98
C ASP A 643 -23.33 9.24 1.60
N ILE A 644 -23.00 8.11 0.97
CA ILE A 644 -23.51 7.65 -0.34
C ILE A 644 -24.13 6.25 -0.24
N SER A 645 -24.44 5.81 0.98
CA SER A 645 -25.06 4.49 1.25
C SER A 645 -26.42 4.31 0.58
N VAL A 646 -27.11 5.43 0.32
CA VAL A 646 -28.44 5.51 -0.27
C VAL A 646 -28.46 5.39 -1.80
N TRP A 647 -27.29 5.44 -2.45
CA TRP A 647 -27.19 5.33 -3.90
C TRP A 647 -27.69 3.97 -4.41
N ASN A 648 -28.43 4.00 -5.51
CA ASN A 648 -28.85 2.81 -6.22
C ASN A 648 -27.77 2.41 -7.23
N THR A 649 -27.09 1.29 -6.98
CA THR A 649 -26.01 0.76 -7.83
C THR A 649 -26.44 -0.43 -8.70
N THR A 650 -27.73 -0.76 -8.75
CA THR A 650 -28.25 -1.97 -9.44
C THR A 650 -27.95 -2.01 -10.94
N SER A 651 -27.71 -0.85 -11.55
CA SER A 651 -27.36 -0.70 -12.98
C SER A 651 -25.86 -0.62 -13.24
N VAL A 652 -25.02 -0.49 -12.20
CA VAL A 652 -23.59 -0.21 -12.33
C VAL A 652 -22.83 -1.48 -12.75
N THR A 653 -22.02 -1.36 -13.79
CA THR A 653 -21.18 -2.43 -14.32
C THR A 653 -19.68 -2.18 -14.16
N MET A 654 -19.27 -0.92 -13.92
CA MET A 654 -17.86 -0.52 -13.78
C MET A 654 -17.66 0.35 -12.52
N MET A 655 -16.81 -0.13 -11.60
CA MET A 655 -16.43 0.59 -10.36
C MET A 655 -14.91 0.74 -10.21
N LYS A 656 -14.16 0.36 -11.23
CA LYS A 656 -12.70 0.43 -11.24
C LYS A 656 -12.20 1.81 -10.81
N ASP A 657 -11.18 1.83 -9.95
CA ASP A 657 -10.55 3.04 -9.42
C ASP A 657 -11.46 4.03 -8.67
N MET A 658 -12.74 3.74 -8.43
CA MET A 658 -13.72 4.73 -7.97
C MET A 658 -13.27 5.53 -6.73
N PHE A 659 -12.59 4.89 -5.76
CA PHE A 659 -12.04 5.52 -4.54
C PHE A 659 -10.52 5.38 -4.42
N SER A 660 -9.83 5.09 -5.53
CA SER A 660 -8.36 5.01 -5.56
C SER A 660 -7.76 6.35 -5.07
N TYR A 661 -6.84 6.33 -4.10
CA TYR A 661 -6.28 7.53 -3.44
C TYR A 661 -7.29 8.46 -2.74
N ALA A 662 -8.52 8.02 -2.47
CA ALA A 662 -9.46 8.76 -1.61
C ALA A 662 -9.12 8.56 -0.13
N LEU A 663 -8.10 9.28 0.34
CA LEU A 663 -7.37 9.00 1.60
C LEU A 663 -8.27 8.86 2.85
N VAL A 664 -9.33 9.67 2.95
CA VAL A 664 -10.20 9.75 4.13
C VAL A 664 -11.55 9.05 3.96
N PHE A 665 -11.85 8.49 2.79
CA PHE A 665 -13.14 7.87 2.52
C PHE A 665 -13.33 6.60 3.37
N ASN A 666 -14.41 6.56 4.16
CA ASN A 666 -14.73 5.44 5.04
C ASN A 666 -16.24 5.32 5.33
N GLN A 667 -17.09 5.68 4.36
CA GLN A 667 -18.55 5.60 4.53
C GLN A 667 -19.10 4.21 4.25
N ASN A 668 -20.15 3.84 4.98
CA ASN A 668 -20.76 2.51 4.88
C ASN A 668 -21.49 2.33 3.55
N ILE A 669 -20.92 1.50 2.67
CA ILE A 669 -21.44 1.17 1.34
C ILE A 669 -21.83 -0.32 1.24
N SER A 670 -22.05 -0.98 2.38
CA SER A 670 -22.42 -2.39 2.44
C SER A 670 -23.79 -2.69 1.79
N SER A 671 -24.65 -1.68 1.65
CA SER A 671 -25.98 -1.75 1.04
C SER A 671 -25.98 -1.79 -0.49
N TRP A 672 -24.86 -1.50 -1.14
CA TRP A 672 -24.79 -1.43 -2.60
C TRP A 672 -25.00 -2.80 -3.24
N ASP A 673 -25.80 -2.82 -4.31
CA ASP A 673 -25.92 -3.97 -5.20
C ASP A 673 -24.75 -3.96 -6.19
N THR A 674 -23.89 -4.97 -6.09
CA THR A 674 -22.72 -5.18 -6.93
C THR A 674 -22.87 -6.33 -7.92
N SER A 675 -24.07 -6.91 -8.03
CA SER A 675 -24.34 -8.13 -8.81
C SER A 675 -24.07 -8.00 -10.32
N ARG A 676 -23.99 -6.79 -10.86
CA ARG A 676 -23.67 -6.52 -12.27
C ARG A 676 -22.27 -5.95 -12.49
N VAL A 677 -21.51 -5.69 -11.42
CA VAL A 677 -20.20 -5.07 -11.52
C VAL A 677 -19.20 -6.10 -12.07
N SER A 678 -18.59 -5.74 -13.19
CA SER A 678 -17.61 -6.56 -13.90
C SER A 678 -16.16 -6.17 -13.56
N ASN A 679 -15.91 -4.91 -13.18
CA ASN A 679 -14.55 -4.45 -12.89
C ASN A 679 -14.51 -3.64 -11.58
N MET A 680 -13.69 -4.12 -10.64
CA MET A 680 -13.42 -3.54 -9.32
C MET A 680 -11.91 -3.32 -9.09
N ALA A 681 -11.09 -3.36 -10.15
CA ALA A 681 -9.66 -3.15 -10.01
C ALA A 681 -9.35 -1.79 -9.37
N ASN A 682 -8.38 -1.76 -8.47
CA ASN A 682 -7.94 -0.57 -7.73
C ASN A 682 -9.05 0.18 -6.96
N LEU A 683 -10.24 -0.40 -6.73
CA LEU A 683 -11.41 0.33 -6.20
C LEU A 683 -11.09 1.16 -4.95
N PHE A 684 -10.31 0.60 -4.01
CA PHE A 684 -9.84 1.24 -2.78
C PHE A 684 -8.31 1.30 -2.69
N TYR A 685 -7.61 1.30 -3.84
CA TYR A 685 -6.16 1.40 -3.88
C TYR A 685 -5.70 2.65 -3.14
N TYR A 686 -4.85 2.53 -2.12
CA TYR A 686 -4.36 3.66 -1.31
C TYR A 686 -5.46 4.45 -0.56
N ALA A 687 -6.68 3.91 -0.40
CA ALA A 687 -7.73 4.50 0.42
C ALA A 687 -7.44 4.23 1.92
N GLN A 688 -6.51 4.99 2.48
CA GLN A 688 -5.86 4.69 3.76
C GLN A 688 -6.83 4.49 4.93
N SER A 689 -7.96 5.21 4.95
CA SER A 689 -8.95 5.17 6.03
C SER A 689 -10.07 4.14 5.83
N PHE A 690 -10.19 3.54 4.65
CA PHE A 690 -11.32 2.67 4.33
C PHE A 690 -11.25 1.36 5.14
N ASN A 691 -12.31 1.06 5.91
CA ASN A 691 -12.40 -0.16 6.73
C ASN A 691 -13.85 -0.62 6.96
N GLN A 692 -14.73 -0.46 5.96
CA GLN A 692 -16.14 -0.86 6.08
C GLN A 692 -16.35 -2.32 5.67
N ASP A 693 -17.27 -3.00 6.37
CA ASP A 693 -17.64 -4.39 6.05
C ASP A 693 -18.45 -4.46 4.75
N ILE A 694 -17.81 -4.92 3.68
CA ILE A 694 -18.41 -5.16 2.36
C ILE A 694 -18.51 -6.66 2.03
N SER A 695 -18.44 -7.53 3.05
CA SER A 695 -18.55 -8.97 2.87
C SER A 695 -19.90 -9.42 2.27
N GLY A 696 -20.90 -8.55 2.25
CA GLY A 696 -22.21 -8.77 1.63
C GLY A 696 -22.26 -8.55 0.11
N TRP A 697 -21.22 -7.97 -0.50
CA TRP A 697 -21.19 -7.72 -1.93
C TRP A 697 -21.17 -8.99 -2.78
N ASN A 698 -21.75 -8.92 -3.97
CA ASN A 698 -21.77 -10.01 -4.93
C ASN A 698 -20.64 -9.82 -5.96
N THR A 699 -19.68 -10.75 -5.96
CA THR A 699 -18.49 -10.69 -6.83
C THR A 699 -18.57 -11.61 -8.06
N MET A 700 -19.72 -12.24 -8.32
CA MET A 700 -19.85 -13.30 -9.34
C MET A 700 -19.60 -12.81 -10.77
N SER A 701 -19.94 -11.55 -11.07
CA SER A 701 -19.74 -10.97 -12.40
C SER A 701 -18.38 -10.32 -12.58
N VAL A 702 -17.55 -10.25 -11.53
CA VAL A 702 -16.27 -9.54 -11.55
C VAL A 702 -15.23 -10.33 -12.34
N THR A 703 -14.67 -9.70 -13.36
CA THR A 703 -13.60 -10.22 -14.22
C THR A 703 -12.26 -9.53 -13.99
N ASN A 704 -12.21 -8.46 -13.19
CA ASN A 704 -10.97 -7.82 -12.73
C ASN A 704 -11.15 -7.18 -11.34
N MET A 705 -10.29 -7.55 -10.40
CA MET A 705 -10.25 -7.12 -9.00
C MET A 705 -8.80 -6.91 -8.53
N GLU A 706 -7.86 -6.69 -9.46
CA GLU A 706 -6.45 -6.48 -9.12
C GLU A 706 -6.29 -5.27 -8.19
N TYR A 707 -5.44 -5.43 -7.17
CA TYR A 707 -5.05 -4.38 -6.22
C TYR A 707 -6.18 -3.63 -5.50
N MET A 708 -7.39 -4.20 -5.44
CA MET A 708 -8.60 -3.54 -4.92
C MET A 708 -8.39 -2.86 -3.55
N PHE A 709 -7.66 -3.47 -2.62
CA PHE A 709 -7.35 -2.92 -1.29
C PHE A 709 -5.86 -2.69 -1.07
N ALA A 710 -5.06 -2.67 -2.14
CA ALA A 710 -3.62 -2.48 -1.97
C ALA A 710 -3.35 -1.13 -1.31
N TYR A 711 -2.50 -1.11 -0.28
CA TYR A 711 -2.18 0.06 0.55
C TYR A 711 -3.36 0.68 1.34
N ALA A 712 -4.50 0.00 1.45
CA ALA A 712 -5.58 0.40 2.36
C ALA A 712 -5.20 0.03 3.81
N PHE A 713 -4.40 0.88 4.46
CA PHE A 713 -3.76 0.56 5.75
C PHE A 713 -4.73 0.27 6.90
N ALA A 714 -5.92 0.88 6.89
CA ALA A 714 -6.96 0.61 7.90
C ALA A 714 -7.78 -0.65 7.61
N PHE A 715 -7.75 -1.18 6.38
CA PHE A 715 -8.66 -2.24 5.95
C PHE A 715 -8.29 -3.59 6.56
N ASN A 716 -9.15 -4.10 7.44
CA ASN A 716 -8.97 -5.40 8.12
C ASN A 716 -10.34 -6.08 8.37
N GLN A 717 -11.14 -6.23 7.30
CA GLN A 717 -12.48 -6.80 7.37
C GLN A 717 -12.51 -8.26 6.90
N ASN A 718 -13.41 -9.07 7.47
CA ASN A 718 -13.56 -10.47 7.11
C ASN A 718 -14.38 -10.65 5.83
N LEU A 719 -13.72 -11.02 4.72
CA LEU A 719 -14.34 -11.23 3.41
C LEU A 719 -14.62 -12.70 3.07
N CYS A 720 -14.63 -13.61 4.06
CA CYS A 720 -14.80 -15.05 3.81
C CYS A 720 -16.11 -15.44 3.10
N ARG A 721 -17.10 -14.55 3.07
CA ARG A 721 -18.34 -14.75 2.30
C ARG A 721 -18.10 -14.78 0.78
N TRP A 722 -17.00 -14.20 0.30
CA TRP A 722 -16.68 -14.16 -1.13
C TRP A 722 -16.13 -15.47 -1.68
N LYS A 723 -15.66 -16.40 -0.83
CA LYS A 723 -14.93 -17.62 -1.25
C LYS A 723 -15.59 -18.46 -2.35
N ASN A 724 -16.92 -18.44 -2.44
CA ASN A 724 -17.66 -19.23 -3.44
C ASN A 724 -17.76 -18.53 -4.80
N ASN A 725 -17.61 -17.21 -4.86
CA ASN A 725 -17.84 -16.38 -6.05
C ASN A 725 -16.64 -15.45 -6.34
N PHE A 726 -15.44 -15.78 -5.83
CA PHE A 726 -14.26 -14.93 -5.96
C PHE A 726 -13.47 -15.21 -7.25
N PRO A 727 -13.02 -14.18 -7.99
CA PRO A 727 -12.28 -14.36 -9.24
C PRO A 727 -10.77 -14.54 -9.00
N TYR A 728 -10.35 -15.72 -8.51
CA TYR A 728 -8.98 -16.03 -8.08
C TYR A 728 -7.86 -15.59 -9.05
N ASN A 729 -8.06 -15.78 -10.36
CA ASN A 729 -7.04 -15.46 -11.37
C ASN A 729 -7.01 -13.98 -11.79
N MET A 730 -7.90 -13.16 -11.24
CA MET A 730 -8.13 -11.77 -11.67
C MET A 730 -8.05 -10.80 -10.48
N ALA A 731 -7.50 -11.24 -9.34
CA ALA A 731 -7.44 -10.49 -8.08
C ALA A 731 -6.01 -10.36 -7.55
N SER A 732 -5.02 -10.22 -8.45
CA SER A 732 -3.61 -10.12 -8.05
C SER A 732 -3.35 -8.86 -7.22
N GLY A 733 -2.55 -9.00 -6.16
CA GLY A 733 -2.18 -7.95 -5.23
C GLY A 733 -3.35 -7.37 -4.44
N ILE A 734 -4.48 -8.06 -4.33
CA ILE A 734 -5.73 -7.52 -3.76
C ILE A 734 -5.55 -6.94 -2.36
N PHE A 735 -4.75 -7.57 -1.49
CA PHE A 735 -4.47 -7.13 -0.12
C PHE A 735 -3.05 -6.59 0.06
N PHE A 736 -2.34 -6.29 -1.05
CA PHE A 736 -0.95 -5.90 -1.01
C PHE A 736 -0.72 -4.69 -0.10
N SER A 737 0.07 -4.82 0.97
CA SER A 737 0.32 -3.74 1.94
C SER A 737 -0.94 -3.14 2.60
N SER A 738 -2.06 -3.87 2.67
CA SER A 738 -3.26 -3.45 3.41
C SER A 738 -3.13 -3.67 4.93
N GLY A 739 -4.17 -3.31 5.68
CA GLY A 739 -4.32 -3.61 7.11
C GLY A 739 -4.64 -5.06 7.45
N CYS A 740 -4.85 -5.93 6.46
CA CYS A 740 -5.21 -7.32 6.66
C CYS A 740 -4.10 -8.09 7.39
N THR A 741 -4.51 -9.00 8.28
CA THR A 741 -3.57 -9.89 8.99
C THR A 741 -2.82 -10.81 8.02
N TYR A 742 -3.53 -11.31 7.00
CA TYR A 742 -2.96 -12.11 5.92
C TYR A 742 -3.09 -11.31 4.62
N LYS A 743 -1.97 -11.12 3.92
CA LYS A 743 -1.85 -10.20 2.77
C LYS A 743 -1.58 -10.92 1.46
N ASP A 744 -1.46 -12.24 1.50
CA ASP A 744 -1.27 -13.06 0.31
C ASP A 744 -2.57 -13.07 -0.51
N ASP A 745 -2.43 -13.13 -1.83
CA ASP A 745 -3.55 -13.22 -2.74
C ASP A 745 -4.32 -14.53 -2.48
N PRO A 746 -5.67 -14.51 -2.37
CA PRO A 746 -6.43 -15.73 -2.31
C PRO A 746 -6.22 -16.53 -3.60
N THR A 747 -5.72 -17.77 -3.48
CA THR A 747 -5.51 -18.67 -4.63
C THR A 747 -6.62 -19.70 -4.78
N ASP A 748 -7.37 -19.97 -3.72
CA ASP A 748 -8.53 -20.87 -3.70
C ASP A 748 -9.49 -20.58 -2.51
N SER A 749 -10.55 -21.38 -2.39
CA SER A 749 -11.58 -21.22 -1.36
C SER A 749 -11.13 -21.57 0.06
N SER A 750 -9.92 -22.10 0.22
CA SER A 750 -9.26 -22.35 1.51
C SER A 750 -8.35 -21.21 1.95
N SER A 751 -8.04 -20.28 1.04
CA SER A 751 -7.18 -19.12 1.30
C SER A 751 -7.81 -18.12 2.28
N SER A 752 -6.98 -17.29 2.91
CA SER A 752 -7.46 -16.23 3.81
C SER A 752 -8.04 -15.05 3.03
N PHE A 753 -9.28 -14.68 3.33
CA PHE A 753 -9.97 -13.53 2.74
C PHE A 753 -9.96 -12.35 3.73
N CYS A 754 -8.76 -11.85 4.06
CA CYS A 754 -8.56 -10.83 5.10
C CYS A 754 -9.20 -11.23 6.46
N ALA A 755 -9.13 -12.52 6.80
CA ALA A 755 -9.81 -13.08 7.97
C ALA A 755 -8.90 -13.17 9.21
N ALA A 756 -9.51 -13.20 10.40
CA ALA A 756 -8.82 -13.42 11.69
C ALA A 756 -8.39 -14.90 11.92
N GLY A 757 -8.14 -15.67 10.85
CA GLY A 757 -7.72 -17.07 10.94
C GLY A 757 -7.53 -17.73 9.58
N PRO A 758 -6.68 -18.78 9.49
CA PRO A 758 -6.17 -19.30 8.21
C PRO A 758 -7.16 -20.08 7.33
N ASN A 759 -8.41 -20.32 7.76
CA ASN A 759 -9.28 -21.32 7.10
C ASN A 759 -10.70 -20.84 6.75
N CYS A 760 -11.02 -19.55 6.85
CA CYS A 760 -12.40 -19.07 6.67
C CYS A 760 -13.47 -19.92 7.41
N ILE A 761 -13.11 -20.43 8.60
CA ILE A 761 -14.01 -21.18 9.47
C ILE A 761 -14.85 -20.14 10.18
N VAL A 762 -16.10 -20.01 9.75
CA VAL A 762 -17.11 -19.23 10.47
C VAL A 762 -17.23 -19.85 11.87
N PRO A 763 -17.02 -19.10 12.97
CA PRO A 763 -17.34 -19.60 14.30
C PRO A 763 -18.83 -19.91 14.35
N ILE A 764 -19.19 -21.14 14.74
CA ILE A 764 -20.58 -21.50 15.04
C ILE A 764 -21.02 -20.56 16.17
N ALA A 765 -22.07 -19.78 15.93
CA ALA A 765 -22.61 -18.85 16.89
C ALA A 765 -22.93 -19.55 18.22
N THR A 766 -22.12 -19.31 19.25
CA THR A 766 -22.50 -19.63 20.62
C THR A 766 -23.50 -18.58 21.07
N ASN A 767 -24.75 -19.02 21.24
CA ASN A 767 -25.83 -18.22 21.85
C ASN A 767 -25.38 -17.63 23.19
N VAL A 768 -25.02 -16.35 23.20
CA VAL A 768 -24.97 -15.53 24.41
C VAL A 768 -26.13 -14.54 24.30
N PRO A 769 -27.12 -14.55 25.22
CA PRO A 769 -28.24 -13.64 25.15
C PRO A 769 -27.77 -12.21 25.49
N THR A 770 -27.72 -11.33 24.49
CA THR A 770 -27.58 -9.90 24.71
C THR A 770 -28.91 -9.31 25.19
N LYS A 771 -28.91 -8.74 26.38
CA LYS A 771 -30.01 -7.90 26.89
C LYS A 771 -30.28 -6.75 25.92
N HIS A 772 -31.48 -6.72 25.35
CA HIS A 772 -32.07 -5.54 24.72
C HIS A 772 -32.22 -4.39 25.74
N PRO A 773 -31.85 -3.15 25.38
CA PRO A 773 -32.53 -1.97 25.88
C PRO A 773 -33.71 -1.68 24.96
N THR A 774 -34.90 -1.74 25.52
CA THR A 774 -36.19 -1.39 24.89
C THR A 774 -36.26 0.08 24.53
N VAL A 775 -36.69 0.35 23.31
CA VAL A 775 -37.18 1.63 22.81
C VAL A 775 -38.48 2.00 23.53
N VAL A 776 -38.58 3.22 24.05
CA VAL A 776 -39.85 3.85 24.46
C VAL A 776 -40.00 5.16 23.68
N SER A 777 -41.00 5.20 22.81
CA SER A 777 -41.68 6.38 22.26
C SER A 777 -42.65 6.92 23.34
N SER A 778 -43.06 8.18 23.48
CA SER A 778 -43.15 9.38 22.63
C SER A 778 -43.55 10.60 23.53
N PRO A 779 -44.30 11.64 23.09
CA PRO A 779 -43.84 13.03 22.92
C PRO A 779 -44.40 14.03 23.95
N THR A 780 -43.87 15.26 24.02
CA THR A 780 -44.65 16.52 24.21
C THR A 780 -43.75 17.76 24.17
N ASN A 781 -44.24 18.79 23.49
CA ASN A 781 -43.86 20.22 23.52
C ASN A 781 -45.21 20.99 23.64
N PRO A 782 -45.32 22.31 23.90
CA PRO A 782 -44.31 23.34 24.18
C PRO A 782 -44.71 24.34 25.32
N THR A 783 -43.81 25.27 25.67
CA THR A 783 -44.01 26.76 25.67
C THR A 783 -43.23 27.54 26.75
N SER A 784 -42.83 28.75 26.33
CA SER A 784 -42.41 29.95 27.09
C SER A 784 -40.91 30.21 27.34
N ARG A 785 -40.37 31.10 26.49
CA ARG A 785 -39.33 32.12 26.80
C ARG A 785 -40.02 33.32 27.51
N PRO A 786 -39.34 34.37 28.01
CA PRO A 786 -37.89 34.62 28.10
C PRO A 786 -37.40 35.23 29.44
N THR A 787 -36.08 35.20 29.69
CA THR A 787 -35.30 36.41 30.05
C THR A 787 -33.79 36.18 30.02
N THR A 788 -33.10 37.23 29.61
CA THR A 788 -31.66 37.48 29.44
C THR A 788 -30.84 37.45 30.74
N ILE A 789 -29.53 37.14 30.66
CA ILE A 789 -28.40 37.98 31.15
C ILE A 789 -27.02 37.32 30.91
N ALA A 790 -26.12 38.14 30.36
CA ALA A 790 -24.65 38.22 30.44
C ALA A 790 -23.72 37.03 30.12
N SER A 791 -22.91 37.29 29.09
CA SER A 791 -21.64 36.68 28.70
C SER A 791 -20.53 36.81 29.75
N LYS A 792 -19.74 35.75 29.95
CA LYS A 792 -18.34 35.83 30.37
C LYS A 792 -17.47 34.92 29.50
N GLN A 793 -16.59 35.55 28.72
CA GLN A 793 -15.45 34.93 28.04
C GLN A 793 -14.33 34.63 29.04
N SER A 794 -13.61 33.53 28.83
CA SER A 794 -12.33 33.23 29.48
C SER A 794 -11.32 32.64 28.50
N LYS A 795 -10.51 33.56 27.94
CA LYS A 795 -9.03 33.56 27.92
C LYS A 795 -8.28 32.44 27.16
N ARG A 796 -7.79 32.85 25.99
CA ARG A 796 -6.62 32.32 25.26
C ARG A 796 -5.33 32.53 26.05
N ILE A 797 -4.44 31.53 26.00
CA ILE A 797 -3.05 31.59 26.46
C ILE A 797 -2.15 32.02 25.29
N ASN A 798 -1.41 33.12 25.49
CA ASN A 798 -0.41 33.65 24.57
C ASN A 798 0.94 32.92 24.73
N ARG A 799 1.56 32.55 23.60
CA ARG A 799 2.97 32.17 23.49
C ARG A 799 3.84 33.43 23.41
N THR A 800 4.86 33.50 24.26
CA THR A 800 5.93 34.50 24.27
C THR A 800 7.03 34.15 23.26
N LYS A 801 7.43 35.14 22.46
CA LYS A 801 8.65 35.19 21.63
C LYS A 801 9.71 36.01 22.37
N ILE A 802 10.98 35.59 22.35
CA ILE A 802 12.17 36.48 22.43
C ILE A 802 13.32 35.84 21.59
N PRO A 803 14.41 36.54 21.21
CA PRO A 803 14.67 36.92 19.82
C PRO A 803 16.06 36.47 19.27
N THR A 804 16.24 36.60 17.96
CA THR A 804 17.50 36.46 17.25
C THR A 804 18.33 37.76 17.28
N THR A 805 19.65 37.62 17.39
CA THR A 805 20.64 38.65 17.01
C THR A 805 21.73 38.02 16.15
N ASN A 806 22.32 38.86 15.28
CA ASN A 806 23.07 38.56 14.07
C ASN A 806 24.56 38.97 14.22
N LEU A 807 25.40 38.38 13.34
CA LEU A 807 26.68 38.86 12.72
C LEU A 807 28.03 38.73 13.48
N PRO A 808 29.21 38.80 12.80
CA PRO A 808 29.54 38.75 11.33
C PRO A 808 30.64 37.68 10.98
N ILE A 809 31.08 37.37 9.75
CA ILE A 809 31.14 38.00 8.40
C ILE A 809 30.68 36.97 7.35
#